data_AF-A0A8K0I2S3-F1
#
_entry.id   AF-A0A8K0I2S3-F1
#
_cell.length_a   1.000
_cell.length_b   1.000
_cell.length_c   1.000
_cell.angle_alpha   90.00
_cell.angle_beta   90.00
_cell.angle_gamma   90.00
#
_symmetry.space_group_name_H-M   'P 1'
#
loop_
_entity.id
_entity.type
_entity.pdbx_description
1 polymer ?
#
loop_
_entity_poly.entity_id
_entity_poly.type
_entity_poly.pdbx_seq_one_letter_code
_entity_poly.pdbx_strand_id
1 'polypeptide(L)'
;MYVLKRDGRQESVHFDKITARLKKLSYGLSQEHCDPVLVAQKVCAGVYKGVTTSQLDELAAETAAAMTTNHPDYASNAARLDSEIIYDRDFDYDYFGFKTLERSYLLKVFGKVVERPQHMLMRVAVGIHKDDIDSVLRTYHLMSQRWFTHASPTLFNAGTPRPQLSSCFLVCMKDDSIEGIYDTLKECAVISKSAGGIGVSVHNIRATGSYIRGTNGTSNGIVPMLRVFNDTARYVDQGGGKRKGAFAVYLEPWHADIFEFLDLRKNHGKEEHRARDLFYALWVPDLFMERVQSYGQWSLFCPNEAPGLADCWGEDFEKLYTRYERGGKAKKVVAAQNLWFEILKAQIETGTPYMLFKDTCNRKSNQQNLGTIKSSNLCTEIIEFTSPTETAVCNLASIALPRFVREKGVPLESHPSKLVGSTGSKNRYFDFDKLAEVTETVTTNLNKIIDVNYYPVETAKRSNLRHRPIGIGVQGLADTFILLGMPFDSPEAQQLNKDIFETIYYHALKASSEIAAKEGTYETYQGSPVSKGILQPDMWNVTPSDRWDWAVLREMISKHGVRNSLLIAPMPTASTSQILGNNECFEPYTSNIYSRRVLSGEFVVVNKHLLHDLMEMGLWSLALKNKIIYENGSILKIPEIPDPLKAIYKTVWEIKQRTLVDMSIDRGCYIDQSQSLNIHMDQPNFGKLTSLHFYAWSKGLKTGMYYLRTRAAADAIKFTVDTSLINDKPVEDEDEEAKMAQGILQPDMWNVTPSDRWDWAVLREMISKHGVRNSLLIAPMPTASTSQILGNNECFEPYTSNIYSRRVLSGEFVVVNKHLLHDLMEMGLWSLALKNKIIYENGSILKIPEIPDPLKAIYKTVWEIKQRTLVDMSIDRGCYIDQSQSLNIHMDQPNFGKLTSLHFYAWSKGLKTGMYYLRTRAAADAIKFTVDTSLINDKPVEDEDEEAKMAQVVCSLNNREECMACGS
;
A
#
# COMPACT_ATOMS: atom_id res chain seq x y z
N MET A 1 -9.02 -43.14 37.83
CA MET A 1 -9.12 -42.97 36.37
C MET A 1 -7.89 -42.20 35.90
N TYR A 2 -7.25 -42.56 34.78
CA TYR A 2 -6.04 -41.88 34.29
C TYR A 2 -6.25 -41.26 32.91
N VAL A 3 -5.55 -40.15 32.66
CA VAL A 3 -5.47 -39.44 31.37
C VAL A 3 -4.08 -39.62 30.76
N LEU A 4 -4.01 -39.61 29.44
CA LEU A 4 -2.75 -39.60 28.69
C LEU A 4 -2.36 -38.16 28.37
N LYS A 5 -1.23 -37.70 28.93
CA LYS A 5 -0.67 -36.39 28.62
C LYS A 5 -0.12 -36.34 27.18
N ARG A 6 0.08 -35.12 26.67
CA ARG A 6 0.62 -34.87 25.32
C ARG A 6 2.03 -35.43 25.11
N ASP A 7 2.78 -35.66 26.19
CA ASP A 7 4.09 -36.30 26.21
C ASP A 7 4.00 -37.84 26.38
N GLY A 8 2.79 -38.41 26.32
CA GLY A 8 2.53 -39.84 26.46
C GLY A 8 2.46 -40.36 27.89
N ARG A 9 2.72 -39.52 28.92
CA ARG A 9 2.70 -39.96 30.33
C ARG A 9 1.26 -40.14 30.84
N GLN A 10 1.06 -41.16 31.67
CA GLN A 10 -0.21 -41.37 32.37
C GLN A 10 -0.25 -40.54 33.65
N GLU A 11 -1.35 -39.84 33.89
CA GLU A 11 -1.60 -39.09 35.13
C GLU A 11 -3.00 -39.36 35.65
N SER A 12 -3.19 -39.38 36.97
CA SER A 12 -4.51 -39.52 37.57
C SER A 12 -5.38 -38.28 37.28
N VAL A 13 -6.67 -38.49 37.00
CA VAL A 13 -7.64 -37.41 36.82
C VAL A 13 -7.88 -36.74 38.18
N HIS A 14 -7.60 -35.45 38.26
CA HIS A 14 -7.88 -34.63 39.44
C HIS A 14 -8.86 -33.51 39.08
N PHE A 15 -10.03 -33.52 39.71
CA PHE A 15 -11.05 -32.49 39.58
C PHE A 15 -10.48 -31.08 39.85
N ASP A 16 -9.68 -30.94 40.91
CA ASP A 16 -9.08 -29.66 41.30
C ASP A 16 -8.12 -29.11 40.26
N LYS A 17 -7.39 -29.98 39.53
CA LYS A 17 -6.47 -29.55 38.48
C LYS A 17 -7.21 -29.04 37.24
N ILE A 18 -8.31 -29.69 36.86
CA ILE A 18 -9.18 -29.26 35.75
C ILE A 18 -9.82 -27.91 36.12
N THR A 19 -10.40 -27.83 37.32
CA THR A 19 -11.02 -26.62 37.85
C THR A 19 -10.03 -25.45 37.95
N ALA A 20 -8.81 -25.69 38.43
CA ALA A 20 -7.78 -24.65 38.52
C ALA A 20 -7.33 -24.11 37.15
N ARG A 21 -7.28 -24.97 36.11
CA ARG A 21 -7.01 -24.53 34.73
C ARG A 21 -8.17 -23.68 34.20
N LEU A 22 -9.41 -24.11 34.39
CA LEU A 22 -10.59 -23.36 33.97
C LEU A 22 -10.72 -22.01 34.69
N LYS A 23 -10.44 -21.97 36.01
CA LYS A 23 -10.41 -20.71 36.80
C LYS A 23 -9.38 -19.69 36.31
N LYS A 24 -8.21 -20.16 35.84
CA LYS A 24 -7.22 -19.26 35.21
C LYS A 24 -7.72 -18.69 33.88
N LEU A 25 -8.49 -19.48 33.13
CA LEU A 25 -9.07 -19.09 31.84
C LEU A 25 -10.33 -18.22 31.97
N SER A 26 -11.00 -18.26 33.12
CA SER A 26 -12.18 -17.44 33.42
C SER A 26 -11.87 -16.07 34.02
N TYR A 27 -10.61 -15.62 33.95
CA TYR A 27 -10.20 -14.32 34.48
C TYR A 27 -10.90 -13.17 33.73
N GLY A 28 -11.65 -12.35 34.47
CA GLY A 28 -12.44 -11.24 33.91
C GLY A 28 -13.84 -11.61 33.41
N LEU A 29 -14.28 -12.87 33.58
CA LEU A 29 -15.66 -13.31 33.36
C LEU A 29 -16.50 -13.14 34.63
N SER A 30 -17.83 -12.99 34.49
CA SER A 30 -18.73 -12.94 35.64
C SER A 30 -18.68 -14.24 36.43
N GLN A 31 -18.29 -14.17 37.70
CA GLN A 31 -18.27 -15.35 38.59
C GLN A 31 -19.69 -15.85 38.94
N GLU A 32 -20.71 -15.04 38.71
CA GLU A 32 -22.11 -15.38 38.98
C GLU A 32 -22.74 -16.20 37.83
N HIS A 33 -22.23 -16.07 36.60
CA HIS A 33 -22.79 -16.70 35.40
C HIS A 33 -21.86 -17.69 34.70
N CYS A 34 -20.55 -17.60 34.96
CA CYS A 34 -19.55 -18.53 34.43
C CYS A 34 -18.90 -19.28 35.58
N ASP A 35 -19.53 -20.36 36.04
CA ASP A 35 -18.98 -21.23 37.09
C ASP A 35 -18.00 -22.26 36.50
N PRO A 36 -16.67 -22.10 36.71
CA PRO A 36 -15.67 -23.05 36.21
C PRO A 36 -15.75 -24.41 36.93
N VAL A 37 -16.34 -24.45 38.13
CA VAL A 37 -16.56 -25.68 38.90
C VAL A 37 -17.63 -26.53 38.22
N LEU A 38 -18.73 -25.92 37.78
CA LEU A 38 -19.81 -26.60 37.07
C LEU A 38 -19.34 -27.17 35.72
N VAL A 39 -18.52 -26.43 34.98
CA VAL A 39 -17.89 -26.93 33.74
C VAL A 39 -16.97 -28.12 34.05
N ALA A 40 -16.15 -28.02 35.09
CA ALA A 40 -15.27 -29.13 35.51
C ALA A 40 -16.06 -30.39 35.91
N GLN A 41 -17.22 -30.25 36.57
CA GLN A 41 -18.07 -31.37 36.95
C GLN A 41 -18.61 -32.12 35.73
N LYS A 42 -19.12 -31.38 34.75
CA LYS A 42 -19.63 -31.95 33.50
C LYS A 42 -18.54 -32.59 32.65
N VAL A 43 -17.36 -31.98 32.60
CA VAL A 43 -16.17 -32.56 31.95
C VAL A 43 -15.78 -33.86 32.64
N CYS A 44 -15.72 -33.89 33.96
CA CYS A 44 -15.40 -35.09 34.75
C CYS A 44 -16.41 -36.23 34.53
N ALA A 45 -17.68 -35.92 34.26
CA ALA A 45 -18.70 -36.92 33.95
C ALA A 45 -18.50 -37.60 32.58
N GLY A 46 -17.86 -36.92 31.61
CA GLY A 46 -17.58 -37.47 30.28
C GLY A 46 -16.21 -38.13 30.13
N VAL A 47 -15.43 -38.26 31.21
CA VAL A 47 -14.09 -38.85 31.18
C VAL A 47 -14.18 -40.38 31.15
N TYR A 48 -13.47 -41.00 30.21
CA TYR A 48 -13.28 -42.46 30.14
C TYR A 48 -11.80 -42.83 30.30
N LYS A 49 -11.54 -44.11 30.61
CA LYS A 49 -10.18 -44.64 30.84
C LYS A 49 -9.34 -44.49 29.56
N GLY A 50 -8.21 -43.77 29.66
CA GLY A 50 -7.29 -43.56 28.52
C GLY A 50 -7.60 -42.33 27.68
N VAL A 51 -8.54 -41.46 28.08
CA VAL A 51 -8.77 -40.19 27.39
C VAL A 51 -7.50 -39.31 27.42
N THR A 52 -7.16 -38.72 26.29
CA THR A 52 -5.98 -37.84 26.19
C THR A 52 -6.27 -36.47 26.79
N THR A 53 -5.26 -35.75 27.28
CA THR A 53 -5.44 -34.39 27.79
C THR A 53 -5.92 -33.42 26.70
N SER A 54 -5.66 -33.70 25.42
CA SER A 54 -6.22 -32.94 24.29
C SER A 54 -7.72 -33.16 24.13
N GLN A 55 -8.19 -34.41 24.20
CA GLN A 55 -9.62 -34.74 24.19
C GLN A 55 -10.34 -34.19 25.42
N LEU A 56 -9.65 -34.11 26.56
CA LEU A 56 -10.20 -33.51 27.77
C LEU A 56 -10.35 -31.99 27.65
N ASP A 57 -9.38 -31.31 27.01
CA ASP A 57 -9.46 -29.88 26.69
C ASP A 57 -10.56 -29.62 25.64
N GLU A 58 -10.77 -30.52 24.68
CA GLU A 58 -11.89 -30.49 23.71
C GLU A 58 -13.24 -30.66 24.38
N LEU A 59 -13.41 -31.68 25.22
CA LEU A 59 -14.63 -31.91 25.98
C LEU A 59 -14.95 -30.72 26.89
N ALA A 60 -13.94 -30.09 27.49
CA ALA A 60 -14.10 -28.87 28.27
C ALA A 60 -14.53 -27.67 27.42
N ALA A 61 -13.96 -27.53 26.21
CA ALA A 61 -14.36 -26.51 25.26
C ALA A 61 -15.79 -26.73 24.75
N GLU A 62 -16.17 -27.94 24.40
CA GLU A 62 -17.52 -28.32 23.96
C GLU A 62 -18.55 -28.13 25.07
N THR A 63 -18.21 -28.54 26.30
CA THR A 63 -19.08 -28.36 27.47
C THR A 63 -19.27 -26.87 27.79
N ALA A 64 -18.19 -26.08 27.74
CA ALA A 64 -18.28 -24.64 27.92
C ALA A 64 -19.07 -23.97 26.78
N ALA A 65 -18.87 -24.42 25.54
CA ALA A 65 -19.59 -23.94 24.35
C ALA A 65 -21.08 -24.29 24.43
N ALA A 66 -21.44 -25.50 24.87
CA ALA A 66 -22.81 -25.91 25.13
C ALA A 66 -23.45 -25.08 26.25
N MET A 67 -22.65 -24.60 27.21
CA MET A 67 -23.08 -23.69 28.29
C MET A 67 -23.11 -22.21 27.88
N THR A 68 -22.75 -21.87 26.63
CA THR A 68 -22.95 -20.52 26.04
C THR A 68 -24.44 -20.17 25.89
N THR A 69 -25.33 -21.16 26.04
CA THR A 69 -26.78 -20.99 26.08
C THR A 69 -27.31 -20.25 27.31
N ASN A 70 -26.45 -19.88 28.27
CA ASN A 70 -26.84 -19.24 29.53
C ASN A 70 -26.99 -17.71 29.49
N HIS A 71 -27.46 -17.12 28.38
CA HIS A 71 -28.26 -15.88 28.53
C HIS A 71 -29.72 -16.34 28.65
N PRO A 72 -30.47 -15.88 29.67
CA PRO A 72 -31.87 -16.26 29.86
C PRO A 72 -32.71 -16.10 28.58
N ASP A 73 -32.35 -15.15 27.71
CA ASP A 73 -33.08 -14.88 26.46
C ASP A 73 -32.75 -15.85 25.31
N TYR A 74 -31.53 -16.40 25.24
CA TYR A 74 -31.15 -17.39 24.21
C TYR A 74 -31.88 -18.72 24.41
N ALA A 75 -32.09 -19.14 25.66
CA ALA A 75 -32.78 -20.39 25.97
C ALA A 75 -34.23 -20.41 25.45
N SER A 76 -34.89 -19.25 25.38
CA SER A 76 -36.29 -19.14 24.94
C SER A 76 -36.47 -19.23 23.42
N ASN A 77 -35.49 -18.78 22.63
CA ASN A 77 -35.56 -18.72 21.16
C ASN A 77 -34.58 -19.68 20.45
N ALA A 78 -33.77 -20.45 21.19
CA ALA A 78 -32.75 -21.34 20.64
C ALA A 78 -33.30 -22.28 19.55
N ALA A 79 -34.46 -22.91 19.79
CA ALA A 79 -35.08 -23.83 18.84
C ALA A 79 -35.47 -23.12 17.52
N ARG A 80 -35.97 -21.88 17.59
CA ARG A 80 -36.32 -21.10 16.41
C ARG A 80 -35.09 -20.72 15.61
N LEU A 81 -34.05 -20.20 16.27
CA LEU A 81 -32.80 -19.81 15.60
C LEU A 81 -32.09 -21.01 14.97
N ASP A 82 -32.03 -22.14 15.66
CA ASP A 82 -31.39 -23.37 15.16
C ASP A 82 -32.11 -23.92 13.92
N SER A 83 -33.46 -23.86 13.90
CA SER A 83 -34.25 -24.32 12.75
C SER A 83 -34.07 -23.48 11.47
N GLU A 84 -33.59 -22.25 11.60
CA GLU A 84 -33.43 -21.31 10.47
C GLU A 84 -32.03 -21.41 9.84
N ILE A 85 -31.07 -22.07 10.50
CA ILE A 85 -29.71 -22.23 9.99
C ILE A 85 -29.70 -23.26 8.85
N ILE A 86 -29.23 -22.82 7.68
CA ILE A 86 -29.11 -23.67 6.49
C ILE A 86 -27.63 -23.98 6.24
N TYR A 87 -27.17 -25.13 6.73
CA TYR A 87 -25.76 -25.54 6.65
C TYR A 87 -25.24 -25.74 5.23
N ASP A 88 -26.11 -26.04 4.26
CA ASP A 88 -25.71 -26.20 2.85
C ASP A 88 -25.10 -24.92 2.26
N ARG A 89 -25.40 -23.75 2.86
CA ARG A 89 -24.80 -22.46 2.48
C ARG A 89 -23.32 -22.35 2.85
N ASP A 90 -22.74 -23.29 3.61
CA ASP A 90 -21.29 -23.36 3.80
C ASP A 90 -20.56 -23.73 2.50
N PHE A 91 -21.22 -24.47 1.59
CA PHE A 91 -20.66 -24.87 0.28
C PHE A 91 -20.77 -23.79 -0.79
N ASP A 92 -21.26 -22.62 -0.42
CA ASP A 92 -21.37 -21.47 -1.31
C ASP A 92 -20.08 -20.66 -1.41
N TYR A 93 -19.20 -20.79 -0.42
CA TYR A 93 -17.89 -20.15 -0.41
C TYR A 93 -16.91 -20.89 -1.33
N ASP A 94 -16.10 -20.12 -2.07
CA ASP A 94 -14.94 -20.72 -2.74
C ASP A 94 -13.84 -21.08 -1.72
N TYR A 95 -12.84 -21.84 -2.18
CA TYR A 95 -11.76 -22.29 -1.32
C TYR A 95 -11.00 -21.14 -0.64
N PHE A 96 -10.73 -20.04 -1.34
CA PHE A 96 -9.97 -18.92 -0.79
C PHE A 96 -10.79 -18.10 0.19
N GLY A 97 -12.09 -17.91 -0.08
CA GLY A 97 -13.03 -17.28 0.82
C GLY A 97 -13.17 -18.09 2.11
N PHE A 98 -13.33 -19.41 2.00
CA PHE A 98 -13.37 -20.32 3.14
C PHE A 98 -12.06 -20.28 3.95
N LYS A 99 -10.90 -20.33 3.29
CA LYS A 99 -9.60 -20.25 3.98
C LYS A 99 -9.38 -18.91 4.68
N THR A 100 -9.88 -17.81 4.11
CA THR A 100 -9.88 -16.52 4.79
C THR A 100 -10.74 -16.55 6.06
N LEU A 101 -11.96 -17.13 5.98
CA LEU A 101 -12.82 -17.32 7.14
C LEU A 101 -12.14 -18.18 8.22
N GLU A 102 -11.64 -19.36 7.85
CA GLU A 102 -10.96 -20.32 8.74
C GLU A 102 -9.74 -19.69 9.43
N ARG A 103 -8.95 -18.89 8.71
CA ARG A 103 -7.75 -18.28 9.25
C ARG A 103 -8.07 -17.27 10.34
N SER A 104 -9.05 -16.40 10.12
CA SER A 104 -9.18 -15.15 10.89
C SER A 104 -10.56 -14.85 11.48
N TYR A 105 -11.66 -15.37 10.91
CA TYR A 105 -13.03 -14.94 11.25
C TYR A 105 -13.79 -15.95 12.11
N LEU A 106 -13.59 -17.24 11.88
CA LEU A 106 -14.25 -18.28 12.67
C LEU A 106 -13.60 -18.36 14.05
N LEU A 107 -14.40 -18.30 15.12
CA LEU A 107 -13.88 -18.37 16.48
C LEU A 107 -13.15 -19.71 16.71
N LYS A 108 -12.07 -19.63 17.48
CA LYS A 108 -11.19 -20.75 17.79
C LYS A 108 -11.06 -20.94 19.29
N VAL A 109 -11.11 -22.20 19.73
CA VAL A 109 -10.81 -22.60 21.10
C VAL A 109 -9.58 -23.51 21.08
N PHE A 110 -8.56 -23.15 21.86
CA PHE A 110 -7.23 -23.80 21.84
C PHE A 110 -6.63 -23.98 20.42
N GLY A 111 -6.87 -22.99 19.53
CA GLY A 111 -6.39 -23.00 18.15
C GLY A 111 -7.23 -23.83 17.18
N LYS A 112 -8.26 -24.55 17.65
CA LYS A 112 -9.20 -25.31 16.82
C LYS A 112 -10.42 -24.47 16.50
N VAL A 113 -10.87 -24.49 15.24
CA VAL A 113 -12.08 -23.80 14.80
C VAL A 113 -13.30 -24.47 15.42
N VAL A 114 -14.17 -23.69 16.07
CA VAL A 114 -15.43 -24.18 16.68
C VAL A 114 -16.68 -23.61 16.02
N GLU A 115 -16.53 -22.55 15.20
CA GLU A 115 -17.62 -21.99 14.41
C GLU A 115 -17.60 -22.49 12.97
N ARG A 116 -18.76 -22.88 12.44
CA ARG A 116 -19.00 -22.95 11.00
C ARG A 116 -19.26 -21.54 10.45
N PRO A 117 -19.11 -21.30 9.13
CA PRO A 117 -19.51 -20.04 8.52
C PRO A 117 -20.96 -19.64 8.88
N GLN A 118 -21.92 -20.57 8.82
CA GLN A 118 -23.30 -20.25 9.24
C GLN A 118 -23.41 -19.83 10.71
N HIS A 119 -22.66 -20.44 11.63
CA HIS A 119 -22.67 -20.05 13.05
C HIS A 119 -22.17 -18.62 13.23
N MET A 120 -21.08 -18.26 12.53
CA MET A 120 -20.54 -16.90 12.55
C MET A 120 -21.57 -15.89 12.04
N LEU A 121 -22.26 -16.18 10.94
CA LEU A 121 -23.28 -15.29 10.38
C LEU A 121 -24.49 -15.12 11.32
N MET A 122 -24.96 -16.20 11.94
CA MET A 122 -26.03 -16.13 12.93
C MET A 122 -25.60 -15.34 14.17
N ARG A 123 -24.37 -15.57 14.69
CA ARG A 123 -23.78 -14.78 15.78
C ARG A 123 -23.74 -13.29 15.43
N VAL A 124 -23.35 -12.95 14.20
CA VAL A 124 -23.32 -11.55 13.75
C VAL A 124 -24.73 -10.96 13.73
N ALA A 125 -25.69 -11.67 13.14
CA ALA A 125 -27.08 -11.20 13.06
C ALA A 125 -27.68 -10.97 14.46
N VAL A 126 -27.53 -11.93 15.39
CA VAL A 126 -27.98 -11.75 16.77
C VAL A 126 -27.19 -10.67 17.49
N GLY A 127 -25.88 -10.60 17.27
CA GLY A 127 -25.02 -9.57 17.84
C GLY A 127 -25.44 -8.16 17.47
N ILE A 128 -26.07 -7.96 16.31
CA ILE A 128 -26.59 -6.65 15.85
C ILE A 128 -28.00 -6.40 16.36
N HIS A 129 -28.89 -7.39 16.26
CA HIS A 129 -30.33 -7.20 16.45
C HIS A 129 -30.85 -7.59 17.84
N LYS A 130 -30.06 -8.34 18.62
CA LYS A 130 -30.40 -8.84 19.95
C LYS A 130 -31.76 -9.54 19.94
N ASP A 131 -32.75 -8.96 20.62
CA ASP A 131 -34.06 -9.55 20.85
C ASP A 131 -35.02 -9.42 19.66
N ASP A 132 -34.67 -8.63 18.64
CA ASP A 132 -35.45 -8.48 17.41
C ASP A 132 -35.19 -9.66 16.46
N ILE A 133 -35.81 -10.80 16.78
CA ILE A 133 -35.60 -12.08 16.08
C ILE A 133 -35.96 -11.98 14.59
N ASP A 134 -37.00 -11.23 14.21
CA ASP A 134 -37.37 -11.11 12.80
C ASP A 134 -36.29 -10.38 12.00
N SER A 135 -35.67 -9.34 12.58
CA SER A 135 -34.48 -8.70 11.99
C SER A 135 -33.25 -9.60 12.00
N VAL A 136 -33.05 -10.42 13.06
CA VAL A 136 -31.99 -11.45 13.08
C VAL A 136 -32.12 -12.37 11.88
N LEU A 137 -33.29 -12.96 11.66
CA LEU A 137 -33.50 -13.93 10.60
C LEU A 137 -33.36 -13.29 9.21
N ARG A 138 -33.92 -12.09 9.02
CA ARG A 138 -33.75 -11.31 7.79
C ARG A 138 -32.27 -11.07 7.48
N THR A 139 -31.51 -10.56 8.44
CA THR A 139 -30.08 -10.29 8.27
C THR A 139 -29.28 -11.57 8.04
N TYR A 140 -29.54 -12.63 8.80
CA TYR A 140 -28.89 -13.93 8.63
C TYR A 140 -29.11 -14.48 7.22
N HIS A 141 -30.35 -14.50 6.72
CA HIS A 141 -30.63 -15.01 5.39
C HIS A 141 -29.99 -14.18 4.29
N LEU A 142 -30.03 -12.85 4.40
CA LEU A 142 -29.41 -11.98 3.39
C LEU A 142 -27.88 -12.13 3.37
N MET A 143 -27.23 -12.23 4.53
CA MET A 143 -25.79 -12.44 4.61
C MET A 143 -25.38 -13.85 4.15
N SER A 144 -26.10 -14.90 4.57
CA SER A 144 -25.79 -16.30 4.20
C SER A 144 -26.05 -16.60 2.72
N GLN A 145 -26.98 -15.87 2.09
CA GLN A 145 -27.18 -15.89 0.63
C GLN A 145 -26.25 -14.92 -0.12
N ARG A 146 -25.35 -14.25 0.61
CA ARG A 146 -24.27 -13.38 0.11
C ARG A 146 -24.74 -12.11 -0.61
N TRP A 147 -25.92 -11.57 -0.26
CA TRP A 147 -26.40 -10.30 -0.82
C TRP A 147 -25.56 -9.09 -0.37
N PHE A 148 -25.09 -9.13 0.87
CA PHE A 148 -24.17 -8.15 1.44
C PHE A 148 -23.32 -8.81 2.53
N THR A 149 -22.32 -8.09 3.01
CA THR A 149 -21.59 -8.46 4.22
C THR A 149 -21.21 -7.23 5.03
N HIS A 150 -21.14 -7.39 6.35
CA HIS A 150 -20.60 -6.35 7.24
C HIS A 150 -19.08 -6.32 7.18
N ALA A 151 -18.48 -5.20 7.58
CA ALA A 151 -17.03 -5.07 7.62
C ALA A 151 -16.37 -6.02 8.63
N SER A 152 -15.07 -6.26 8.45
CA SER A 152 -14.33 -7.26 9.23
C SER A 152 -14.49 -7.14 10.76
N PRO A 153 -14.43 -5.95 11.38
CA PRO A 153 -14.58 -5.83 12.84
C PRO A 153 -15.96 -6.28 13.33
N THR A 154 -17.02 -6.01 12.56
CA THR A 154 -18.35 -6.52 12.87
C THR A 154 -18.38 -8.05 12.82
N LEU A 155 -17.81 -8.66 11.76
CA LEU A 155 -17.74 -10.12 11.65
C LEU A 155 -16.92 -10.77 12.78
N PHE A 156 -15.83 -10.12 13.21
CA PHE A 156 -14.98 -10.60 14.30
C PHE A 156 -15.67 -10.53 15.66
N ASN A 157 -16.35 -9.42 15.95
CA ASN A 157 -16.66 -9.03 17.32
C ASN A 157 -18.15 -8.99 17.65
N ALA A 158 -19.06 -9.01 16.68
CA ALA A 158 -20.50 -9.07 16.97
C ALA A 158 -20.83 -10.33 17.77
N GLY A 159 -21.66 -10.16 18.80
CA GLY A 159 -22.03 -11.25 19.73
C GLY A 159 -20.91 -11.69 20.69
N THR A 160 -19.78 -10.98 20.77
CA THR A 160 -18.69 -11.25 21.72
C THR A 160 -18.76 -10.31 22.94
N PRO A 161 -18.05 -10.57 24.06
CA PRO A 161 -18.18 -9.80 25.30
C PRO A 161 -17.88 -8.29 25.21
N ARG A 162 -17.03 -7.87 24.25
CA ARG A 162 -16.69 -6.46 24.01
C ARG A 162 -16.76 -6.19 22.51
N PRO A 163 -17.98 -5.99 21.96
CA PRO A 163 -18.20 -5.96 20.52
C PRO A 163 -17.76 -4.61 19.94
N GLN A 164 -16.47 -4.46 19.59
CA GLN A 164 -16.02 -3.32 18.78
C GLN A 164 -16.29 -3.64 17.30
N LEU A 165 -17.30 -3.00 16.71
CA LEU A 165 -17.88 -3.32 15.41
C LEU A 165 -17.46 -2.35 14.30
N SER A 166 -17.05 -1.14 14.67
CA SER A 166 -16.68 -0.06 13.74
C SER A 166 -15.28 -0.25 13.15
N SER A 167 -15.05 0.21 11.92
CA SER A 167 -13.81 -0.11 11.17
C SER A 167 -12.74 0.97 11.19
N CYS A 168 -13.15 2.24 11.14
CA CYS A 168 -12.22 3.35 11.03
C CYS A 168 -12.60 4.46 12.01
N PHE A 169 -11.59 5.21 12.43
CA PHE A 169 -11.72 6.36 13.30
C PHE A 169 -10.99 7.55 12.69
N LEU A 170 -11.56 8.74 12.83
CA LEU A 170 -10.91 9.99 12.43
C LEU A 170 -10.64 10.78 13.70
N VAL A 171 -9.38 11.12 13.92
CA VAL A 171 -8.92 11.84 15.11
C VAL A 171 -8.34 13.17 14.65
N CYS A 172 -8.74 14.27 15.26
CA CYS A 172 -7.98 15.50 15.12
C CYS A 172 -7.01 15.64 16.30
N MET A 173 -5.82 16.16 16.02
CA MET A 173 -4.88 16.54 17.06
C MET A 173 -5.51 17.55 18.03
N LYS A 174 -5.56 17.19 19.32
CA LYS A 174 -6.34 17.93 20.33
C LYS A 174 -5.86 19.36 20.54
N ASP A 175 -4.54 19.55 20.61
CA ASP A 175 -3.92 20.83 20.89
C ASP A 175 -2.44 20.83 20.43
N ASP A 176 -1.88 22.02 20.18
CA ASP A 176 -0.47 22.24 19.85
C ASP A 176 0.38 22.34 21.14
N SER A 177 0.31 21.27 21.94
CA SER A 177 0.99 21.10 23.22
C SER A 177 1.45 19.66 23.39
N ILE A 178 2.40 19.42 24.29
CA ILE A 178 2.87 18.05 24.56
C ILE A 178 1.72 17.20 25.12
N GLU A 179 0.92 17.77 26.01
CA GLU A 179 -0.27 17.15 26.57
C GLU A 179 -1.27 16.78 25.47
N GLY A 180 -1.61 17.73 24.58
CA GLY A 180 -2.51 17.48 23.45
C GLY A 180 -2.01 16.39 22.49
N ILE A 181 -0.71 16.41 22.19
CA ILE A 181 -0.05 15.41 21.34
C ILE A 181 -0.10 14.01 21.98
N TYR A 182 0.26 13.89 23.24
CA TYR A 182 0.31 12.59 23.93
C TYR A 182 -1.10 12.06 24.27
N ASP A 183 -2.07 12.92 24.52
CA ASP A 183 -3.47 12.51 24.64
C ASP A 183 -4.01 11.98 23.31
N THR A 184 -3.68 12.64 22.20
CA THR A 184 -4.02 12.15 20.85
C THR A 184 -3.33 10.82 20.56
N LEU A 185 -2.06 10.68 20.90
CA LEU A 185 -1.31 9.42 20.73
C LEU A 185 -1.91 8.27 21.56
N LYS A 186 -2.28 8.54 22.82
CA LYS A 186 -2.96 7.59 23.70
C LYS A 186 -4.28 7.15 23.10
N GLU A 187 -5.07 8.09 22.59
CA GLU A 187 -6.32 7.80 21.91
C GLU A 187 -6.10 6.90 20.68
N CYS A 188 -5.11 7.22 19.84
CA CYS A 188 -4.72 6.37 18.71
C CYS A 188 -4.28 4.96 19.14
N ALA A 189 -3.51 4.83 20.22
CA ALA A 189 -3.06 3.54 20.74
C ALA A 189 -4.25 2.68 21.24
N VAL A 190 -5.21 3.29 21.94
CA VAL A 190 -6.39 2.59 22.47
C VAL A 190 -7.34 2.15 21.35
N ILE A 191 -7.49 2.98 20.31
CA ILE A 191 -8.25 2.63 19.10
C ILE A 191 -7.55 1.48 18.35
N SER A 192 -6.24 1.60 18.08
CA SER A 192 -5.47 0.58 17.35
C SER A 192 -5.49 -0.77 18.06
N LYS A 193 -5.41 -0.78 19.40
CA LYS A 193 -5.54 -1.99 20.22
C LYS A 193 -6.81 -2.78 19.89
N SER A 194 -7.89 -2.07 19.55
CA SER A 194 -9.20 -2.65 19.22
C SER A 194 -9.39 -2.88 17.72
N ALA A 195 -8.31 -2.91 16.94
CA ALA A 195 -8.28 -3.15 15.50
C ALA A 195 -8.91 -2.06 14.61
N GLY A 196 -9.04 -0.83 15.12
CA GLY A 196 -9.49 0.31 14.31
C GLY A 196 -8.36 0.91 13.46
N GLY A 197 -8.63 1.15 12.17
CA GLY A 197 -7.77 1.99 11.32
C GLY A 197 -7.98 3.48 11.63
N ILE A 198 -6.94 4.31 11.51
CA ILE A 198 -6.98 5.71 11.97
C ILE A 198 -6.61 6.67 10.85
N GLY A 199 -7.42 7.71 10.65
CA GLY A 199 -7.00 8.95 10.00
C GLY A 199 -6.73 10.01 11.06
N VAL A 200 -5.57 10.67 11.03
CA VAL A 200 -5.19 11.70 12.00
C VAL A 200 -4.83 13.02 11.31
N SER A 201 -5.55 14.10 11.63
CA SER A 201 -5.22 15.44 11.14
C SER A 201 -4.20 16.12 12.05
N VAL A 202 -3.08 16.61 11.51
CA VAL A 202 -2.00 17.24 12.30
C VAL A 202 -1.70 18.69 11.90
N HIS A 203 -2.61 19.33 11.16
CA HIS A 203 -2.47 20.69 10.60
C HIS A 203 -2.17 21.79 11.61
N ASN A 204 -2.57 21.59 12.87
CA ASN A 204 -2.47 22.55 13.95
C ASN A 204 -1.14 22.49 14.73
N ILE A 205 -0.28 21.49 14.47
CA ILE A 205 1.01 21.38 15.16
C ILE A 205 2.02 22.37 14.60
N ARG A 206 2.71 23.13 15.46
CA ARG A 206 3.69 24.11 15.02
C ARG A 206 4.85 23.50 14.23
N ALA A 207 5.25 24.19 13.17
CA ALA A 207 6.34 23.78 12.30
C ALA A 207 7.74 23.95 12.94
N THR A 208 8.75 23.36 12.31
CA THR A 208 10.16 23.45 12.71
C THR A 208 10.63 24.90 12.86
N GLY A 209 11.42 25.18 13.89
CA GLY A 209 11.97 26.51 14.17
C GLY A 209 10.99 27.49 14.82
N SER A 210 9.75 27.08 15.10
CA SER A 210 8.75 27.93 15.77
C SER A 210 9.04 28.08 17.26
N TYR A 211 8.79 29.27 17.82
CA TYR A 211 9.10 29.59 19.22
C TYR A 211 8.22 28.81 20.22
N ILE A 212 8.81 28.32 21.31
CA ILE A 212 8.13 27.68 22.43
C ILE A 212 8.25 28.56 23.68
N ARG A 213 7.15 29.26 24.04
CA ARG A 213 7.14 30.23 25.15
C ARG A 213 7.56 29.64 26.50
N GLY A 214 7.13 28.41 26.81
CA GLY A 214 7.37 27.81 28.14
C GLY A 214 8.81 27.36 28.39
N THR A 215 9.50 26.85 27.37
CA THR A 215 10.87 26.31 27.48
C THR A 215 11.93 27.25 26.91
N ASN A 216 11.52 28.39 26.35
CA ASN A 216 12.37 29.33 25.61
C ASN A 216 13.19 28.67 24.48
N GLY A 217 12.70 27.55 23.93
CA GLY A 217 13.31 26.80 22.84
C GLY A 217 12.61 26.98 21.50
N THR A 218 13.09 26.25 20.49
CA THR A 218 12.48 26.14 19.17
C THR A 218 11.88 24.75 18.95
N SER A 219 10.76 24.68 18.23
CA SER A 219 10.11 23.42 17.86
C SER A 219 10.96 22.64 16.86
N ASN A 220 10.97 21.32 17.00
CA ASN A 220 11.56 20.40 16.02
C ASN A 220 10.57 20.00 14.90
N GLY A 221 9.36 20.59 14.89
CA GLY A 221 8.34 20.36 13.88
C GLY A 221 7.62 19.02 14.00
N ILE A 222 6.91 18.65 12.94
CA ILE A 222 6.05 17.45 12.93
C ILE A 222 6.84 16.14 12.77
N VAL A 223 8.05 16.16 12.19
CA VAL A 223 8.80 14.93 11.86
C VAL A 223 9.11 14.07 13.10
N PRO A 224 9.70 14.62 14.19
CA PRO A 224 9.96 13.81 15.38
C PRO A 224 8.67 13.33 16.06
N MET A 225 7.61 14.15 16.06
CA MET A 225 6.30 13.74 16.57
C MET A 225 5.78 12.52 15.79
N LEU A 226 5.80 12.57 14.47
CA LEU A 226 5.30 11.48 13.63
C LEU A 226 6.12 10.20 13.77
N ARG A 227 7.40 10.27 14.14
CA ARG A 227 8.16 9.07 14.51
C ARG A 227 7.62 8.38 15.77
N VAL A 228 7.16 9.14 16.76
CA VAL A 228 6.51 8.57 17.95
C VAL A 228 5.19 7.88 17.56
N PHE A 229 4.41 8.48 16.66
CA PHE A 229 3.20 7.84 16.11
C PHE A 229 3.54 6.57 15.31
N ASN A 230 4.61 6.59 14.51
CA ASN A 230 5.09 5.44 13.76
C ASN A 230 5.43 4.26 14.68
N ASP A 231 6.24 4.50 15.71
CA ASP A 231 6.65 3.45 16.63
C ASP A 231 5.48 2.94 17.47
N THR A 232 4.51 3.80 17.77
CA THR A 232 3.25 3.39 18.41
C THR A 232 2.41 2.49 17.50
N ALA A 233 2.30 2.82 16.20
CA ALA A 233 1.61 1.98 15.22
C ALA A 233 2.25 0.59 15.10
N ARG A 234 3.58 0.51 15.18
CA ARG A 234 4.34 -0.75 15.19
C ARG A 234 4.17 -1.53 16.49
N TYR A 235 4.14 -0.85 17.62
CA TYR A 235 4.03 -1.47 18.94
C TYR A 235 2.64 -2.06 19.18
N VAL A 236 1.59 -1.32 18.84
CA VAL A 236 0.20 -1.74 19.03
C VAL A 236 -0.29 -2.52 17.81
N ASP A 237 0.24 -3.73 17.65
CA ASP A 237 -0.18 -4.70 16.63
C ASP A 237 -1.55 -5.28 17.00
N GLN A 238 -2.54 -5.09 16.13
CA GLN A 238 -3.96 -5.24 16.47
C GLN A 238 -4.30 -6.70 16.82
N GLY A 239 -4.78 -6.92 18.06
CA GLY A 239 -5.36 -8.19 18.49
C GLY A 239 -4.39 -9.39 18.55
N GLY A 240 -3.11 -9.17 18.88
CA GLY A 240 -2.12 -10.25 19.04
C GLY A 240 -1.53 -10.74 17.70
N GLY A 241 -1.29 -9.80 16.78
CA GLY A 241 -0.72 -10.09 15.44
C GLY A 241 -1.75 -10.46 14.38
N LYS A 242 -3.05 -10.16 14.59
CA LYS A 242 -4.09 -10.39 13.58
C LYS A 242 -3.98 -9.39 12.42
N ARG A 243 -3.62 -8.13 12.70
CA ARG A 243 -3.40 -7.05 11.72
C ARG A 243 -2.44 -5.98 12.26
N LYS A 244 -1.53 -5.48 11.44
CA LYS A 244 -0.65 -4.35 11.81
C LYS A 244 -1.46 -3.07 12.05
N GLY A 245 -1.07 -2.29 13.06
CA GLY A 245 -1.60 -0.93 13.25
C GLY A 245 -1.31 -0.05 12.04
N ALA A 246 -2.29 0.74 11.59
CA ALA A 246 -2.18 1.55 10.38
C ALA A 246 -2.84 2.92 10.58
N PHE A 247 -2.03 3.98 10.52
CA PHE A 247 -2.50 5.38 10.64
C PHE A 247 -2.20 6.13 9.35
N ALA A 248 -3.18 6.86 8.82
CA ALA A 248 -3.01 7.84 7.76
C ALA A 248 -2.95 9.25 8.37
N VAL A 249 -1.84 9.94 8.15
CA VAL A 249 -1.62 11.30 8.63
C VAL A 249 -2.02 12.28 7.55
N TYR A 250 -2.86 13.25 7.89
CA TYR A 250 -3.35 14.29 7.00
C TYR A 250 -2.66 15.62 7.29
N LEU A 251 -2.13 16.26 6.23
CA LEU A 251 -1.52 17.57 6.28
C LEU A 251 -2.00 18.47 5.13
N GLU A 252 -2.30 19.74 5.41
CA GLU A 252 -2.59 20.74 4.38
C GLU A 252 -1.28 21.27 3.73
N PRO A 253 -1.25 21.53 2.41
CA PRO A 253 -0.02 21.84 1.68
C PRO A 253 0.59 23.21 2.00
N TRP A 254 -0.07 24.07 2.79
CA TRP A 254 0.49 25.33 3.28
C TRP A 254 1.37 25.15 4.52
N HIS A 255 1.39 23.99 5.16
CA HIS A 255 2.16 23.77 6.37
C HIS A 255 3.67 23.89 6.09
N ALA A 256 4.43 24.56 6.96
CA ALA A 256 5.85 24.84 6.71
C ALA A 256 6.77 23.59 6.68
N ASP A 257 6.38 22.49 7.32
CA ASP A 257 7.10 21.19 7.25
C ASP A 257 6.61 20.28 6.09
N ILE A 258 5.91 20.82 5.08
CA ILE A 258 5.28 20.00 4.01
C ILE A 258 6.30 19.21 3.18
N PHE A 259 7.50 19.77 2.92
CA PHE A 259 8.51 19.07 2.12
C PHE A 259 9.06 17.85 2.85
N GLU A 260 9.35 18.00 4.15
CA GLU A 260 9.81 16.92 5.01
C GLU A 260 8.74 15.86 5.18
N PHE A 261 7.46 16.26 5.25
CA PHE A 261 6.32 15.34 5.30
C PHE A 261 6.25 14.41 4.07
N LEU A 262 6.50 14.95 2.87
CA LEU A 262 6.51 14.18 1.61
C LEU A 262 7.65 13.15 1.54
N ASP A 263 8.70 13.33 2.35
CA ASP A 263 9.87 12.44 2.39
C ASP A 263 9.74 11.29 3.39
N LEU A 264 8.80 11.34 4.33
CA LEU A 264 8.74 10.42 5.48
C LEU A 264 8.60 8.93 5.10
N ARG A 265 8.00 8.63 3.95
CA ARG A 265 7.81 7.26 3.45
C ARG A 265 8.85 6.82 2.43
N LYS A 266 9.75 7.71 1.98
CA LYS A 266 10.75 7.36 0.96
C LYS A 266 11.71 6.29 1.50
N ASN A 267 12.13 5.37 0.63
CA ASN A 267 13.01 4.27 1.03
C ASN A 267 14.45 4.74 1.29
N HIS A 268 14.92 5.76 0.58
CA HIS A 268 16.24 6.36 0.72
C HIS A 268 16.23 7.58 1.68
N GLY A 269 17.41 8.02 2.10
CA GLY A 269 17.64 9.15 3.01
C GLY A 269 17.84 8.76 4.48
N LYS A 270 17.95 9.76 5.36
CA LYS A 270 18.28 9.59 6.78
C LYS A 270 17.12 8.95 7.57
N GLU A 271 17.38 7.86 8.29
CA GLU A 271 16.37 7.12 9.07
C GLU A 271 15.69 7.97 10.14
N GLU A 272 16.42 8.90 10.76
CA GLU A 272 15.87 9.81 11.76
C GLU A 272 14.80 10.77 11.22
N HIS A 273 14.66 10.86 9.89
CA HIS A 273 13.62 11.60 9.17
C HIS A 273 12.65 10.68 8.43
N ARG A 274 12.44 9.44 8.90
CA ARG A 274 11.54 8.46 8.27
C ARG A 274 10.52 7.90 9.26
N ALA A 275 9.33 7.64 8.74
CA ALA A 275 8.21 7.04 9.45
C ALA A 275 7.37 6.22 8.45
N ARG A 276 7.89 5.05 8.06
CA ARG A 276 7.39 4.27 6.92
C ARG A 276 6.17 3.40 7.22
N ASP A 277 5.89 3.14 8.49
CA ASP A 277 4.71 2.37 8.92
C ASP A 277 3.44 3.25 8.95
N LEU A 278 3.60 4.57 8.86
CA LEU A 278 2.50 5.51 8.65
C LEU A 278 2.19 5.68 7.16
N PHE A 279 0.93 6.00 6.88
CA PHE A 279 0.45 6.46 5.58
C PHE A 279 0.30 7.98 5.60
N TYR A 280 0.38 8.61 4.44
CA TYR A 280 0.39 10.06 4.31
C TYR A 280 -0.67 10.51 3.31
N ALA A 281 -1.35 11.60 3.64
CA ALA A 281 -2.45 12.16 2.86
C ALA A 281 -2.36 13.68 2.83
N LEU A 282 -2.67 14.26 1.68
CA LEU A 282 -2.80 15.70 1.52
C LEU A 282 -4.26 16.12 1.59
N TRP A 283 -4.53 17.15 2.39
CA TRP A 283 -5.83 17.80 2.50
C TRP A 283 -5.75 19.14 1.77
N VAL A 284 -6.08 19.13 0.48
CA VAL A 284 -5.70 20.18 -0.48
C VAL A 284 -6.81 21.21 -0.64
N PRO A 285 -6.58 22.51 -0.33
CA PRO A 285 -7.51 23.59 -0.67
C PRO A 285 -7.49 23.90 -2.17
N ASP A 286 -8.62 24.34 -2.72
CA ASP A 286 -8.82 24.76 -4.11
C ASP A 286 -7.77 25.81 -4.51
N LEU A 287 -7.49 26.79 -3.63
CA LEU A 287 -6.48 27.83 -3.84
C LEU A 287 -5.08 27.27 -4.18
N PHE A 288 -4.67 26.15 -3.59
CA PHE A 288 -3.37 25.54 -3.94
C PHE A 288 -3.36 25.06 -5.38
N MET A 289 -4.44 24.37 -5.80
CA MET A 289 -4.58 23.86 -7.17
C MET A 289 -4.61 25.02 -8.18
N GLU A 290 -5.35 26.09 -7.86
CA GLU A 290 -5.39 27.32 -8.67
C GLU A 290 -4.01 27.96 -8.82
N ARG A 291 -3.24 28.10 -7.72
CA ARG A 291 -1.87 28.64 -7.75
C ARG A 291 -0.92 27.77 -8.56
N VAL A 292 -1.07 26.43 -8.53
CA VAL A 292 -0.28 25.52 -9.38
C VAL A 292 -0.64 25.72 -10.86
N GLN A 293 -1.94 25.85 -11.19
CA GLN A 293 -2.41 26.07 -12.56
C GLN A 293 -1.98 27.43 -13.12
N SER A 294 -2.00 28.47 -12.27
CA SER A 294 -1.70 29.85 -12.65
C SER A 294 -0.21 30.21 -12.56
N TYR A 295 0.68 29.24 -12.30
CA TYR A 295 2.12 29.48 -12.07
C TYR A 295 2.39 30.47 -10.92
N GLY A 296 1.51 30.50 -9.92
CA GLY A 296 1.56 31.41 -8.78
C GLY A 296 2.58 31.01 -7.70
N GLN A 297 2.79 31.93 -6.77
CA GLN A 297 3.54 31.66 -5.54
C GLN A 297 2.65 30.95 -4.51
N TRP A 298 3.28 30.23 -3.58
CA TRP A 298 2.64 29.54 -2.48
C TRP A 298 3.40 29.83 -1.19
N SER A 299 2.69 30.36 -0.21
CA SER A 299 3.22 30.73 1.10
C SER A 299 3.05 29.57 2.09
N LEU A 300 4.14 29.24 2.77
CA LEU A 300 4.18 28.23 3.81
C LEU A 300 4.14 28.88 5.19
N PHE A 301 3.26 28.38 6.05
CA PHE A 301 2.98 28.95 7.36
C PHE A 301 3.21 27.95 8.48
N CYS A 302 3.56 28.48 9.66
CA CYS A 302 3.38 27.76 10.91
C CYS A 302 1.98 28.05 11.47
N PRO A 303 1.19 27.04 11.86
CA PRO A 303 -0.17 27.25 12.38
C PRO A 303 -0.21 28.11 13.65
N ASN A 304 0.86 28.14 14.45
CA ASN A 304 0.97 29.03 15.61
C ASN A 304 1.08 30.53 15.22
N GLU A 305 1.58 30.84 14.02
CA GLU A 305 1.73 32.21 13.52
C GLU A 305 0.59 32.62 12.56
N ALA A 306 -0.05 31.65 11.92
CA ALA A 306 -1.20 31.78 11.04
C ALA A 306 -2.35 30.85 11.50
N PRO A 307 -2.93 31.08 12.70
CA PRO A 307 -3.97 30.21 13.24
C PRO A 307 -5.28 30.29 12.45
N GLY A 308 -6.12 29.24 12.55
CA GLY A 308 -7.46 29.21 11.95
C GLY A 308 -7.51 28.78 10.49
N LEU A 309 -6.37 28.64 9.79
CA LEU A 309 -6.34 28.14 8.40
C LEU A 309 -6.94 26.72 8.27
N ALA A 310 -6.73 25.86 9.27
CA ALA A 310 -7.31 24.51 9.31
C ALA A 310 -8.80 24.50 9.73
N ASP A 311 -9.34 25.63 10.20
CA ASP A 311 -10.69 25.76 10.75
C ASP A 311 -11.65 26.48 9.79
N CYS A 312 -11.20 26.86 8.60
CA CYS A 312 -12.01 27.43 7.51
C CYS A 312 -11.70 26.75 6.17
N TRP A 313 -12.58 26.93 5.19
CA TRP A 313 -12.49 26.34 3.84
C TRP A 313 -13.10 27.30 2.81
N GLY A 314 -12.85 27.06 1.53
CA GLY A 314 -13.35 27.88 0.41
C GLY A 314 -12.93 29.34 0.53
N GLU A 315 -13.86 30.26 0.26
CA GLU A 315 -13.57 31.70 0.26
C GLU A 315 -13.04 32.23 1.59
N ASP A 316 -13.50 31.68 2.73
CA ASP A 316 -13.05 32.12 4.05
C ASP A 316 -11.59 31.74 4.29
N PHE A 317 -11.20 30.55 3.81
CA PHE A 317 -9.79 30.14 3.79
C PHE A 317 -8.96 31.06 2.90
N GLU A 318 -9.41 31.36 1.68
CA GLU A 318 -8.69 32.22 0.75
C GLU A 318 -8.47 33.63 1.30
N LYS A 319 -9.51 34.23 1.89
CA LYS A 319 -9.45 35.56 2.54
C LYS A 319 -8.45 35.55 3.70
N LEU A 320 -8.48 34.51 4.54
CA LEU A 320 -7.57 34.40 5.69
C LEU A 320 -6.12 34.14 5.25
N TYR A 321 -5.92 33.22 4.32
CA TYR A 321 -4.62 32.88 3.75
C TYR A 321 -3.95 34.10 3.12
N THR A 322 -4.64 34.79 2.22
CA THR A 322 -4.11 35.98 1.54
C THR A 322 -3.88 37.16 2.49
N ARG A 323 -4.67 37.27 3.57
CA ARG A 323 -4.40 38.23 4.66
C ARG A 323 -3.06 37.93 5.34
N TYR A 324 -2.75 36.66 5.62
CA TYR A 324 -1.46 36.28 6.21
C TYR A 324 -0.28 36.45 5.23
N GLU A 325 -0.49 36.24 3.93
CA GLU A 325 0.51 36.57 2.91
C GLU A 325 0.84 38.08 2.93
N ARG A 326 -0.19 38.95 2.89
CA ARG A 326 -0.01 40.42 2.95
C ARG A 326 0.61 40.88 4.27
N GLY A 327 0.32 40.17 5.36
CA GLY A 327 0.88 40.44 6.68
C GLY A 327 2.31 39.96 6.88
N GLY A 328 2.95 39.36 5.87
CA GLY A 328 4.33 38.89 5.95
C GLY A 328 4.52 37.74 6.96
N LYS A 329 3.49 36.94 7.20
CA LYS A 329 3.52 35.83 8.18
C LYS A 329 4.11 34.52 7.64
N ALA A 330 4.42 34.48 6.34
CA ALA A 330 4.95 33.28 5.69
C ALA A 330 6.35 32.97 6.23
N LYS A 331 6.58 31.71 6.63
CA LYS A 331 7.91 31.20 6.98
C LYS A 331 8.79 31.07 5.74
N LYS A 332 8.18 30.71 4.62
CA LYS A 332 8.83 30.49 3.32
C LYS A 332 7.81 30.72 2.22
N VAL A 333 8.23 31.29 1.10
CA VAL A 333 7.43 31.40 -0.12
C VAL A 333 8.12 30.59 -1.21
N VAL A 334 7.36 29.75 -1.92
CA VAL A 334 7.86 28.88 -2.99
C VAL A 334 6.96 29.02 -4.22
N ALA A 335 7.47 28.70 -5.41
CA ALA A 335 6.58 28.50 -6.54
C ALA A 335 5.65 27.31 -6.25
N ALA A 336 4.34 27.46 -6.47
CA ALA A 336 3.37 26.40 -6.18
C ALA A 336 3.70 25.10 -6.94
N GLN A 337 4.21 25.23 -8.17
CA GLN A 337 4.64 24.11 -9.00
C GLN A 337 5.84 23.35 -8.43
N ASN A 338 6.74 24.00 -7.69
CA ASN A 338 7.86 23.28 -7.06
C ASN A 338 7.35 22.30 -6.00
N LEU A 339 6.40 22.74 -5.17
CA LEU A 339 5.74 21.84 -4.22
C LEU A 339 4.95 20.75 -4.95
N TRP A 340 4.23 21.11 -6.01
CA TRP A 340 3.51 20.15 -6.85
C TRP A 340 4.40 19.03 -7.38
N PHE A 341 5.57 19.35 -7.93
CA PHE A 341 6.51 18.33 -8.44
C PHE A 341 7.04 17.41 -7.33
N GLU A 342 7.28 17.92 -6.13
CA GLU A 342 7.68 17.07 -4.99
C GLU A 342 6.53 16.14 -4.54
N ILE A 343 5.28 16.59 -4.60
CA ILE A 343 4.10 15.75 -4.36
C ILE A 343 4.06 14.59 -5.37
N LEU A 344 4.17 14.90 -6.67
CA LEU A 344 4.15 13.88 -7.72
C LEU A 344 5.33 12.91 -7.60
N LYS A 345 6.52 13.41 -7.27
CA LYS A 345 7.71 12.59 -7.05
C LYS A 345 7.49 11.60 -5.90
N ALA A 346 6.97 12.04 -4.77
CA ALA A 346 6.64 11.17 -3.65
C ALA A 346 5.61 10.09 -4.06
N GLN A 347 4.59 10.46 -4.83
CA GLN A 347 3.56 9.53 -5.33
C GLN A 347 4.15 8.47 -6.26
N ILE A 348 5.02 8.86 -7.19
CA ILE A 348 5.70 7.91 -8.09
C ILE A 348 6.59 6.95 -7.31
N GLU A 349 7.34 7.45 -6.31
CA GLU A 349 8.28 6.64 -5.53
C GLU A 349 7.60 5.70 -4.53
N THR A 350 6.48 6.13 -3.92
CA THR A 350 5.90 5.44 -2.74
C THR A 350 4.43 5.05 -2.90
N GLY A 351 3.76 5.49 -3.96
CA GLY A 351 2.32 5.37 -4.16
C GLY A 351 1.47 6.38 -3.36
N THR A 352 2.11 7.25 -2.58
CA THR A 352 1.50 8.21 -1.63
C THR A 352 2.28 9.54 -1.65
N PRO A 353 1.76 10.68 -1.17
CA PRO A 353 0.56 10.84 -0.37
C PRO A 353 -0.74 10.67 -1.16
N TYR A 354 -1.80 10.31 -0.43
CA TYR A 354 -3.18 10.37 -0.93
C TYR A 354 -3.55 11.81 -1.29
N MET A 355 -4.51 12.00 -2.19
CA MET A 355 -4.98 13.31 -2.64
C MET A 355 -6.47 13.50 -2.35
N LEU A 356 -6.80 14.42 -1.44
CA LEU A 356 -8.16 14.78 -1.11
C LEU A 356 -8.34 16.30 -1.20
N PHE A 357 -9.50 16.72 -1.70
CA PHE A 357 -9.80 18.13 -1.96
C PHE A 357 -10.67 18.70 -0.84
N LYS A 358 -10.04 19.41 0.09
CA LYS A 358 -10.62 19.97 1.33
C LYS A 358 -11.94 20.69 1.06
N ASP A 359 -11.93 21.58 0.09
CA ASP A 359 -13.07 22.47 -0.15
C ASP A 359 -14.23 21.71 -0.77
N THR A 360 -13.98 20.78 -1.70
CA THR A 360 -15.01 19.86 -2.20
C THR A 360 -15.59 19.00 -1.08
N CYS A 361 -14.76 18.45 -0.20
CA CYS A 361 -15.19 17.64 0.94
C CYS A 361 -16.14 18.42 1.86
N ASN A 362 -15.77 19.65 2.22
CA ASN A 362 -16.57 20.49 3.11
C ASN A 362 -17.84 21.02 2.44
N ARG A 363 -17.73 21.53 1.20
CA ARG A 363 -18.85 22.09 0.42
C ARG A 363 -19.96 21.09 0.14
N LYS A 364 -19.59 19.80 0.02
CA LYS A 364 -20.50 18.71 -0.36
C LYS A 364 -20.70 17.68 0.76
N SER A 365 -20.64 18.12 2.01
CA SER A 365 -20.92 17.28 3.19
C SER A 365 -22.21 17.70 3.87
N ASN A 366 -23.03 16.71 4.22
CA ASN A 366 -24.21 16.94 5.05
C ASN A 366 -23.85 17.32 6.51
N GLN A 367 -22.59 17.14 6.92
CA GLN A 367 -22.10 17.56 8.24
C GLN A 367 -21.51 18.98 8.25
N GLN A 368 -21.66 19.78 7.18
CA GLN A 368 -21.08 21.12 7.11
C GLN A 368 -21.56 22.09 8.21
N ASN A 369 -22.69 21.80 8.86
CA ASN A 369 -23.21 22.59 9.98
C ASN A 369 -22.43 22.38 11.29
N LEU A 370 -21.58 21.36 11.38
CA LEU A 370 -20.79 21.06 12.59
C LEU A 370 -19.50 21.89 12.67
N GLY A 371 -19.00 22.34 11.53
CA GLY A 371 -17.72 23.04 11.38
C GLY A 371 -16.88 22.44 10.25
N THR A 372 -15.64 22.92 10.13
CA THR A 372 -14.72 22.48 9.08
C THR A 372 -14.24 21.04 9.33
N ILE A 373 -14.45 20.17 8.35
CA ILE A 373 -13.90 18.82 8.30
C ILE A 373 -12.41 18.91 7.93
N LYS A 374 -11.56 18.27 8.74
CA LYS A 374 -10.10 18.44 8.71
C LYS A 374 -9.36 17.27 8.04
N SER A 375 -9.99 16.13 7.85
CA SER A 375 -9.32 14.97 7.26
C SER A 375 -10.32 13.94 6.76
N SER A 376 -9.81 12.87 6.18
CA SER A 376 -10.53 11.61 5.96
C SER A 376 -9.95 10.51 6.88
N ASN A 377 -10.35 9.26 6.65
CA ASN A 377 -9.88 8.07 7.39
C ASN A 377 -8.62 7.45 6.77
N LEU A 378 -8.26 6.23 7.21
CA LEU A 378 -7.17 5.45 6.63
C LEU A 378 -7.31 5.22 5.11
N CYS A 379 -8.54 4.98 4.64
CA CYS A 379 -8.80 4.52 3.27
C CYS A 379 -9.40 5.59 2.36
N THR A 380 -9.51 6.84 2.81
CA THR A 380 -9.93 8.03 2.04
C THR A 380 -11.39 8.09 1.58
N GLU A 381 -12.27 7.21 2.07
CA GLU A 381 -13.70 7.19 1.75
C GLU A 381 -14.58 7.91 2.76
N ILE A 382 -14.10 8.16 3.97
CA ILE A 382 -14.91 8.74 5.07
C ILE A 382 -14.63 10.21 5.23
N ILE A 383 -15.68 11.04 5.23
CA ILE A 383 -15.58 12.50 5.32
C ILE A 383 -16.48 12.97 6.46
N GLU A 384 -15.98 12.84 7.68
CA GLU A 384 -16.72 13.11 8.92
C GLU A 384 -16.01 14.19 9.76
N PHE A 385 -16.81 15.00 10.44
CA PHE A 385 -16.34 16.05 11.33
C PHE A 385 -15.59 15.49 12.54
N THR A 386 -14.53 16.19 12.96
CA THR A 386 -13.72 15.86 14.14
C THR A 386 -13.40 17.12 14.94
N SER A 387 -13.33 16.98 16.25
CA SER A 387 -12.91 18.03 17.18
C SER A 387 -12.08 17.43 18.31
N PRO A 388 -11.38 18.24 19.15
CA PRO A 388 -10.63 17.69 20.30
C PRO A 388 -11.50 16.84 21.24
N THR A 389 -12.82 17.02 21.17
CA THR A 389 -13.83 16.34 21.97
C THR A 389 -14.62 15.28 21.21
N GLU A 390 -14.38 15.10 19.91
CA GLU A 390 -15.17 14.24 19.02
C GLU A 390 -14.27 13.54 18.00
N THR A 391 -14.22 12.21 18.11
CA THR A 391 -13.49 11.33 17.20
C THR A 391 -14.52 10.64 16.32
N ALA A 392 -14.47 10.87 15.01
CA ALA A 392 -15.48 10.31 14.12
C ALA A 392 -15.32 8.79 13.98
N VAL A 393 -16.42 8.08 13.71
CA VAL A 393 -16.47 6.62 13.75
C VAL A 393 -17.24 6.08 12.56
N CYS A 394 -16.58 5.19 11.83
CA CYS A 394 -17.14 4.63 10.61
C CYS A 394 -17.70 3.21 10.81
N ASN A 395 -18.99 3.05 10.50
CA ASN A 395 -19.74 1.80 10.57
C ASN A 395 -20.03 1.31 9.14
N LEU A 396 -19.43 0.18 8.74
CA LEU A 396 -19.30 -0.20 7.33
C LEU A 396 -19.95 -1.54 6.98
N ALA A 397 -20.60 -1.59 5.81
CA ALA A 397 -21.02 -2.81 5.15
C ALA A 397 -20.94 -2.64 3.62
N SER A 398 -20.75 -3.74 2.88
CA SER A 398 -20.73 -3.70 1.41
C SER A 398 -21.73 -4.65 0.77
N ILE A 399 -22.43 -4.13 -0.23
CA ILE A 399 -23.42 -4.86 -1.04
C ILE A 399 -22.71 -5.61 -2.17
N ALA A 400 -23.05 -6.89 -2.36
CA ALA A 400 -22.46 -7.75 -3.39
C ALA A 400 -23.22 -7.62 -4.71
N LEU A 401 -22.82 -6.64 -5.54
CA LEU A 401 -23.48 -6.29 -6.81
C LEU A 401 -23.74 -7.48 -7.76
N PRO A 402 -22.88 -8.50 -7.86
CA PRO A 402 -23.11 -9.63 -8.78
C PRO A 402 -24.37 -10.43 -8.45
N ARG A 403 -24.86 -10.40 -7.21
CA ARG A 403 -26.06 -11.14 -6.79
C ARG A 403 -27.35 -10.56 -7.35
N PHE A 404 -27.32 -9.32 -7.81
CA PHE A 404 -28.46 -8.63 -8.40
C PHE A 404 -28.56 -8.85 -9.91
N VAL A 405 -27.61 -9.56 -10.53
CA VAL A 405 -27.73 -9.99 -11.92
C VAL A 405 -28.63 -11.23 -11.98
N ARG A 406 -29.69 -11.16 -12.77
CA ARG A 406 -30.72 -12.21 -12.91
C ARG A 406 -30.95 -12.58 -14.36
N GLU A 407 -31.38 -13.81 -14.58
CA GLU A 407 -31.83 -14.30 -15.89
C GLU A 407 -33.33 -14.02 -16.08
N LYS A 408 -33.70 -13.60 -17.28
CA LYS A 408 -35.10 -13.37 -17.67
C LYS A 408 -35.86 -14.70 -17.68
N GLY A 409 -37.07 -14.70 -17.13
CA GLY A 409 -37.93 -15.89 -17.06
C GLY A 409 -37.62 -16.87 -15.92
N VAL A 410 -36.61 -16.58 -15.08
CA VAL A 410 -36.33 -17.34 -13.85
C VAL A 410 -37.12 -16.71 -12.68
N PRO A 411 -37.93 -17.47 -11.91
CA PRO A 411 -38.73 -16.92 -10.81
C PRO A 411 -37.90 -16.16 -9.76
N LEU A 412 -38.41 -15.04 -9.27
CA LEU A 412 -37.73 -14.20 -8.26
C LEU A 412 -37.38 -14.97 -6.97
N GLU A 413 -38.18 -15.97 -6.62
CA GLU A 413 -38.05 -16.80 -5.41
C GLU A 413 -37.00 -17.91 -5.55
N SER A 414 -36.57 -18.22 -6.78
CA SER A 414 -35.54 -19.22 -7.00
C SER A 414 -34.20 -18.72 -6.49
N HIS A 415 -33.39 -19.63 -5.94
CA HIS A 415 -32.02 -19.30 -5.59
C HIS A 415 -31.28 -18.88 -6.88
N PRO A 416 -30.70 -17.67 -6.93
CA PRO A 416 -30.00 -17.21 -8.12
C PRO A 416 -28.95 -18.24 -8.49
N SER A 417 -29.01 -18.75 -9.73
CA SER A 417 -27.99 -19.60 -10.32
C SER A 417 -26.61 -18.98 -10.06
N LYS A 418 -25.59 -19.80 -9.81
CA LYS A 418 -24.20 -19.31 -9.71
C LYS A 418 -23.77 -18.86 -11.11
N LEU A 419 -24.17 -17.65 -11.50
CA LEU A 419 -23.83 -17.06 -12.79
C LEU A 419 -22.32 -16.86 -12.87
N VAL A 420 -21.76 -17.22 -14.02
CA VAL A 420 -20.34 -17.10 -14.33
C VAL A 420 -20.18 -16.82 -15.83
N GLY A 421 -19.11 -16.14 -16.20
CA GLY A 421 -18.86 -15.75 -17.58
C GLY A 421 -19.84 -14.70 -18.14
N SER A 422 -19.53 -14.23 -19.34
CA SER A 422 -20.33 -13.27 -20.11
C SER A 422 -21.26 -13.95 -21.12
N THR A 423 -21.04 -15.24 -21.40
CA THR A 423 -21.91 -16.06 -22.25
C THR A 423 -23.35 -16.08 -21.69
N GLY A 424 -24.34 -15.78 -22.54
CA GLY A 424 -25.76 -15.68 -22.13
C GLY A 424 -26.19 -14.33 -21.55
N SER A 425 -25.30 -13.33 -21.49
CA SER A 425 -25.57 -11.96 -20.99
C SER A 425 -26.82 -11.28 -21.55
N LYS A 426 -27.19 -11.54 -22.81
CA LYS A 426 -28.42 -10.99 -23.44
C LYS A 426 -29.71 -11.37 -22.72
N ASN A 427 -29.71 -12.52 -22.04
CA ASN A 427 -30.83 -13.02 -21.25
C ASN A 427 -30.77 -12.54 -19.80
N ARG A 428 -29.83 -11.67 -19.44
CA ARG A 428 -29.65 -11.18 -18.07
C ARG A 428 -30.08 -9.72 -17.92
N TYR A 429 -30.40 -9.33 -16.69
CA TYR A 429 -30.71 -7.95 -16.29
C TYR A 429 -30.26 -7.70 -14.85
N PHE A 430 -30.18 -6.42 -14.45
CA PHE A 430 -29.85 -6.02 -13.08
C PHE A 430 -31.14 -5.69 -12.30
N ASP A 431 -31.33 -6.32 -11.14
CA ASP A 431 -32.51 -6.20 -10.30
C ASP A 431 -32.37 -5.06 -9.28
N PHE A 432 -32.88 -3.89 -9.64
CA PHE A 432 -32.83 -2.68 -8.81
C PHE A 432 -33.79 -2.73 -7.61
N ASP A 433 -34.91 -3.43 -7.72
CA ASP A 433 -35.88 -3.56 -6.62
C ASP A 433 -35.31 -4.41 -5.49
N LYS A 434 -34.59 -5.50 -5.83
CA LYS A 434 -33.88 -6.27 -4.81
C LYS A 434 -32.72 -5.49 -4.20
N LEU A 435 -32.03 -4.66 -5.00
CA LEU A 435 -30.97 -3.77 -4.49
C LEU A 435 -31.53 -2.77 -3.48
N ALA A 436 -32.70 -2.20 -3.75
CA ALA A 436 -33.43 -1.33 -2.84
C ALA A 436 -33.71 -2.01 -1.50
N GLU A 437 -34.33 -3.20 -1.51
CA GLU A 437 -34.67 -3.97 -0.30
C GLU A 437 -33.43 -4.30 0.57
N VAL A 438 -32.34 -4.75 -0.08
CA VAL A 438 -31.09 -5.05 0.61
C VAL A 438 -30.47 -3.79 1.21
N THR A 439 -30.50 -2.67 0.49
CA THR A 439 -29.99 -1.38 0.96
C THR A 439 -30.73 -0.90 2.21
N GLU A 440 -32.06 -0.99 2.24
CA GLU A 440 -32.86 -0.60 3.40
C GLU A 440 -32.51 -1.45 4.64
N THR A 441 -32.30 -2.76 4.43
CA THR A 441 -31.88 -3.67 5.50
C THR A 441 -30.47 -3.34 6.00
N VAL A 442 -29.51 -3.12 5.09
CA VAL A 442 -28.14 -2.74 5.47
C VAL A 442 -28.12 -1.42 6.25
N THR A 443 -28.91 -0.44 5.83
CA THR A 443 -29.06 0.85 6.53
C THR A 443 -29.53 0.65 7.97
N THR A 444 -30.57 -0.17 8.15
CA THR A 444 -31.11 -0.52 9.48
C THR A 444 -30.07 -1.23 10.34
N ASN A 445 -29.32 -2.17 9.77
CA ASN A 445 -28.29 -2.92 10.47
C ASN A 445 -27.16 -2.00 10.96
N LEU A 446 -26.66 -1.12 10.08
CA LEU A 446 -25.59 -0.18 10.43
C LEU A 446 -26.07 0.84 11.47
N ASN A 447 -27.33 1.29 11.42
CA ASN A 447 -27.87 2.15 12.46
C ASN A 447 -27.92 1.44 13.83
N LYS A 448 -28.32 0.16 13.89
CA LYS A 448 -28.30 -0.62 15.15
C LYS A 448 -26.88 -0.86 15.67
N ILE A 449 -25.91 -1.04 14.77
CA ILE A 449 -24.49 -1.19 15.14
C ILE A 449 -24.00 -0.01 15.97
N ILE A 450 -24.44 1.23 15.69
CA ILE A 450 -24.06 2.43 16.45
C ILE A 450 -24.39 2.27 17.95
N ASP A 451 -25.55 1.71 18.28
CA ASP A 451 -25.99 1.58 19.67
C ASP A 451 -25.39 0.36 20.37
N VAL A 452 -25.09 -0.71 19.62
CA VAL A 452 -24.53 -1.96 20.17
C VAL A 452 -23.00 -1.92 20.29
N ASN A 453 -22.33 -1.06 19.53
CA ASN A 453 -20.88 -0.97 19.49
C ASN A 453 -20.26 -0.64 20.87
N TYR A 454 -19.19 -1.36 21.21
CA TYR A 454 -18.30 -0.98 22.29
C TYR A 454 -17.28 0.05 21.78
N TYR A 455 -17.34 1.26 22.31
CA TYR A 455 -16.43 2.35 21.93
C TYR A 455 -15.14 2.29 22.76
N PRO A 456 -13.96 2.28 22.11
CA PRO A 456 -12.68 2.23 22.81
C PRO A 456 -12.36 3.53 23.57
N VAL A 457 -12.93 4.66 23.13
CA VAL A 457 -12.75 6.00 23.72
C VAL A 457 -14.06 6.78 23.73
N GLU A 458 -14.24 7.67 24.72
CA GLU A 458 -15.51 8.40 24.95
C GLU A 458 -15.80 9.44 23.86
N THR A 459 -14.77 10.09 23.32
CA THR A 459 -14.84 11.00 22.16
C THR A 459 -15.47 10.32 20.93
N ALA A 460 -15.18 9.03 20.72
CA ALA A 460 -15.75 8.22 19.65
C ALA A 460 -17.22 7.91 19.88
N LYS A 461 -17.57 7.52 21.12
CA LYS A 461 -18.96 7.29 21.52
C LYS A 461 -19.81 8.54 21.33
N ARG A 462 -19.31 9.69 21.80
CA ARG A 462 -19.97 10.99 21.69
C ARG A 462 -20.27 11.33 20.23
N SER A 463 -19.25 11.32 19.37
CA SER A 463 -19.43 11.67 17.95
C SER A 463 -20.44 10.76 17.26
N ASN A 464 -20.30 9.44 17.43
CA ASN A 464 -21.16 8.48 16.73
C ASN A 464 -22.63 8.55 17.21
N LEU A 465 -22.88 8.78 18.50
CA LEU A 465 -24.27 8.93 18.99
C LEU A 465 -24.92 10.26 18.57
N ARG A 466 -24.14 11.33 18.45
CA ARG A 466 -24.65 12.66 18.05
C ARG A 466 -25.02 12.76 16.58
N HIS A 467 -24.18 12.19 15.71
CA HIS A 467 -24.32 12.36 14.25
C HIS A 467 -24.81 11.10 13.54
N ARG A 468 -24.58 9.93 14.14
CA ARG A 468 -25.00 8.61 13.66
C ARG A 468 -24.60 8.31 12.19
N PRO A 469 -23.36 8.59 11.75
CA PRO A 469 -22.96 8.29 10.37
C PRO A 469 -22.80 6.78 10.14
N ILE A 470 -23.12 6.37 8.91
CA ILE A 470 -22.87 5.01 8.41
C ILE A 470 -22.19 5.11 7.03
N GLY A 471 -21.58 4.01 6.59
CA GLY A 471 -20.95 3.92 5.27
C GLY A 471 -21.30 2.62 4.56
N ILE A 472 -22.23 2.73 3.60
CA ILE A 472 -22.60 1.65 2.69
C ILE A 472 -21.69 1.72 1.47
N GLY A 473 -20.98 0.63 1.21
CA GLY A 473 -20.18 0.44 0.01
C GLY A 473 -20.72 -0.67 -0.89
N VAL A 474 -19.95 -0.99 -1.92
CA VAL A 474 -20.24 -2.06 -2.87
C VAL A 474 -19.03 -2.99 -3.01
N GLN A 475 -19.23 -4.14 -3.64
CA GLN A 475 -18.17 -5.03 -4.10
C GLN A 475 -18.62 -5.78 -5.36
N GLY A 476 -17.66 -6.22 -6.16
CA GLY A 476 -17.91 -6.99 -7.38
C GLY A 476 -18.53 -6.18 -8.52
N LEU A 477 -18.22 -4.89 -8.65
CA LEU A 477 -18.69 -4.11 -9.80
C LEU A 477 -18.16 -4.68 -11.12
N ALA A 478 -16.89 -5.08 -11.16
CA ALA A 478 -16.30 -5.71 -12.34
C ALA A 478 -16.97 -7.05 -12.69
N ASP A 479 -17.20 -7.92 -11.70
CA ASP A 479 -17.93 -9.17 -11.91
C ASP A 479 -19.33 -8.89 -12.48
N THR A 480 -20.02 -7.86 -11.97
CA THR A 480 -21.37 -7.45 -12.43
C THR A 480 -21.37 -7.06 -13.90
N PHE A 481 -20.43 -6.22 -14.33
CA PHE A 481 -20.31 -5.84 -15.74
C PHE A 481 -20.00 -7.04 -16.63
N ILE A 482 -19.12 -7.93 -16.20
CA ILE A 482 -18.80 -9.15 -16.95
C ILE A 482 -20.04 -10.05 -17.09
N LEU A 483 -20.79 -10.26 -16.01
CA LEU A 483 -22.02 -11.07 -16.04
C LEU A 483 -23.07 -10.50 -17.01
N LEU A 484 -23.12 -9.17 -17.16
CA LEU A 484 -23.99 -8.47 -18.10
C LEU A 484 -23.37 -8.30 -19.50
N GLY A 485 -22.16 -8.81 -19.74
CA GLY A 485 -21.48 -8.70 -21.03
C GLY A 485 -21.06 -7.27 -21.39
N MET A 486 -20.86 -6.41 -20.40
CA MET A 486 -20.51 -5.00 -20.57
C MET A 486 -18.99 -4.82 -20.38
N PRO A 487 -18.25 -4.29 -21.37
CA PRO A 487 -16.91 -3.77 -21.15
C PRO A 487 -16.92 -2.69 -20.06
N PHE A 488 -15.91 -2.70 -19.19
CA PHE A 488 -15.85 -1.75 -18.07
C PHE A 488 -15.87 -0.29 -18.55
N ASP A 489 -15.28 -0.01 -19.72
CA ASP A 489 -15.21 1.30 -20.34
C ASP A 489 -16.33 1.59 -21.36
N SER A 490 -17.44 0.84 -21.32
CA SER A 490 -18.59 1.05 -22.20
C SER A 490 -19.58 2.09 -21.63
N PRO A 491 -20.34 2.81 -22.49
CA PRO A 491 -21.38 3.73 -22.04
C PRO A 491 -22.46 3.05 -21.17
N GLU A 492 -22.79 1.79 -21.46
CA GLU A 492 -23.78 1.01 -20.70
C GLU A 492 -23.28 0.71 -19.28
N ALA A 493 -22.00 0.36 -19.12
CA ALA A 493 -21.38 0.16 -17.80
C ALA A 493 -21.34 1.47 -17.00
N GLN A 494 -21.07 2.60 -17.66
CA GLN A 494 -21.10 3.92 -17.06
C GLN A 494 -22.52 4.30 -16.58
N GLN A 495 -23.55 4.02 -17.38
CA GLN A 495 -24.94 4.27 -16.98
C GLN A 495 -25.36 3.35 -15.82
N LEU A 496 -25.04 2.05 -15.88
CA LEU A 496 -25.36 1.13 -14.79
C LEU A 496 -24.65 1.53 -13.48
N ASN A 497 -23.42 2.05 -13.55
CA ASN A 497 -22.73 2.63 -12.40
C ASN A 497 -23.55 3.79 -11.78
N LYS A 498 -24.14 4.69 -12.57
CA LYS A 498 -25.03 5.75 -12.04
C LYS A 498 -26.24 5.16 -11.35
N ASP A 499 -26.96 4.28 -12.05
CA ASP A 499 -28.24 3.73 -11.60
C ASP A 499 -28.10 2.92 -10.30
N ILE A 500 -26.99 2.18 -10.14
CA ILE A 500 -26.70 1.43 -8.91
C ILE A 500 -26.55 2.39 -7.71
N PHE A 501 -25.73 3.42 -7.85
CA PHE A 501 -25.48 4.35 -6.74
C PHE A 501 -26.65 5.28 -6.46
N GLU A 502 -27.41 5.65 -7.49
CA GLU A 502 -28.68 6.36 -7.34
C GLU A 502 -29.66 5.55 -6.48
N THR A 503 -29.82 4.26 -6.80
CA THR A 503 -30.71 3.33 -6.07
C THR A 503 -30.26 3.16 -4.61
N ILE A 504 -28.95 2.95 -4.39
CA ILE A 504 -28.42 2.78 -3.03
C ILE A 504 -28.65 4.06 -2.21
N TYR A 505 -28.35 5.24 -2.76
CA TYR A 505 -28.52 6.49 -2.01
C TYR A 505 -29.99 6.79 -1.69
N TYR A 506 -30.88 6.63 -2.68
CA TYR A 506 -32.31 6.85 -2.50
C TYR A 506 -32.89 5.97 -1.39
N HIS A 507 -32.63 4.65 -1.43
CA HIS A 507 -33.19 3.71 -0.47
C HIS A 507 -32.51 3.78 0.90
N ALA A 508 -31.23 4.17 0.99
CA ALA A 508 -30.59 4.45 2.26
C ALA A 508 -31.20 5.68 2.95
N LEU A 509 -31.46 6.76 2.21
CA LEU A 509 -32.16 7.94 2.73
C LEU A 509 -33.58 7.58 3.16
N LYS A 510 -34.29 6.79 2.34
CA LYS A 510 -35.65 6.34 2.64
C LYS A 510 -35.69 5.59 3.96
N ALA A 511 -34.88 4.54 4.11
CA ALA A 511 -34.80 3.77 5.34
C ALA A 511 -34.37 4.64 6.54
N SER A 512 -33.42 5.56 6.37
CA SER A 512 -33.01 6.46 7.44
C SER A 512 -34.14 7.40 7.87
N SER A 513 -34.99 7.84 6.95
CA SER A 513 -36.18 8.66 7.25
C SER A 513 -37.29 7.85 7.93
N GLU A 514 -37.51 6.60 7.51
CA GLU A 514 -38.44 5.68 8.18
C GLU A 514 -38.03 5.37 9.63
N ILE A 515 -36.72 5.24 9.89
CA ILE A 515 -36.21 5.10 11.26
C ILE A 515 -36.41 6.41 12.04
N ALA A 516 -36.17 7.57 11.42
CA ALA A 516 -36.39 8.87 12.06
C ALA A 516 -37.87 9.10 12.43
N ALA A 517 -38.80 8.62 11.62
CA ALA A 517 -40.22 8.67 11.93
C ALA A 517 -40.58 7.90 13.22
N LYS A 518 -39.81 6.86 13.58
CA LYS A 518 -40.03 6.01 14.77
C LYS A 518 -39.20 6.46 15.98
N GLU A 519 -37.95 6.84 15.75
CA GLU A 519 -36.96 7.07 16.81
C GLU A 519 -36.48 8.53 16.92
N GLY A 520 -36.99 9.41 16.06
CA GLY A 520 -36.51 10.78 15.91
C GLY A 520 -35.23 10.90 15.08
N THR A 521 -34.87 12.12 14.68
CA THR A 521 -33.65 12.41 13.94
C THR A 521 -32.39 12.23 14.82
N TYR A 522 -31.20 12.24 14.21
CA TYR A 522 -29.96 12.41 14.98
C TYR A 522 -29.90 13.82 15.61
N GLU A 523 -29.10 13.96 16.67
CA GLU A 523 -29.06 15.17 17.53
C GLU A 523 -28.77 16.44 16.73
N THR A 524 -27.82 16.38 15.80
CA THR A 524 -27.35 17.55 15.03
C THR A 524 -28.00 17.67 13.64
N TYR A 525 -29.21 17.14 13.48
CA TYR A 525 -29.94 17.19 12.20
C TYR A 525 -30.33 18.62 11.82
N GLN A 526 -30.80 19.42 12.78
CA GLN A 526 -31.24 20.78 12.51
C GLN A 526 -30.07 21.65 12.04
N GLY A 527 -30.26 22.33 10.91
CA GLY A 527 -29.25 23.17 10.27
C GLY A 527 -28.39 22.46 9.22
N SER A 528 -28.42 21.12 9.18
CA SER A 528 -27.79 20.32 8.13
C SER A 528 -28.43 20.58 6.75
N PRO A 529 -27.72 20.37 5.65
CA PRO A 529 -28.28 20.43 4.30
C PRO A 529 -29.56 19.64 4.10
N VAL A 530 -29.60 18.37 4.55
CA VAL A 530 -30.80 17.53 4.41
C VAL A 530 -32.00 18.11 5.18
N SER A 531 -31.78 18.79 6.31
CA SER A 531 -32.86 19.51 7.03
C SER A 531 -33.42 20.71 6.27
N LYS A 532 -32.67 21.22 5.29
CA LYS A 532 -33.07 22.31 4.37
C LYS A 532 -33.58 21.76 3.03
N GLY A 533 -33.77 20.44 2.92
CA GLY A 533 -34.17 19.78 1.68
C GLY A 533 -33.08 19.69 0.62
N ILE A 534 -31.80 19.89 0.98
CA ILE A 534 -30.65 19.78 0.07
C ILE A 534 -30.03 18.39 0.23
N LEU A 535 -30.11 17.58 -0.84
CA LEU A 535 -29.54 16.24 -0.92
C LEU A 535 -28.19 16.26 -1.67
N GLN A 536 -27.48 15.14 -1.65
CA GLN A 536 -26.17 15.05 -2.30
C GLN A 536 -26.18 15.44 -3.79
N PRO A 537 -27.12 15.00 -4.65
CA PRO A 537 -27.16 15.41 -6.05
C PRO A 537 -27.26 16.94 -6.23
N ASP A 538 -27.97 17.63 -5.33
CA ASP A 538 -28.14 19.08 -5.37
C ASP A 538 -26.79 19.80 -5.13
N MET A 539 -25.97 19.28 -4.21
CA MET A 539 -24.61 19.81 -3.95
C MET A 539 -23.64 19.62 -5.13
N TRP A 540 -23.99 18.73 -6.07
CA TRP A 540 -23.27 18.51 -7.32
C TRP A 540 -23.92 19.21 -8.52
N ASN A 541 -25.05 19.90 -8.32
CA ASN A 541 -25.89 20.46 -9.39
C ASN A 541 -26.34 19.40 -10.41
N VAL A 542 -26.66 18.19 -9.92
CA VAL A 542 -27.14 17.08 -10.73
C VAL A 542 -28.62 16.85 -10.47
N THR A 543 -29.40 16.78 -11.55
CA THR A 543 -30.79 16.31 -11.50
C THR A 543 -30.77 14.78 -11.58
N PRO A 544 -31.31 14.07 -10.57
CA PRO A 544 -31.41 12.61 -10.62
C PRO A 544 -32.29 12.10 -11.77
N SER A 545 -32.26 10.80 -12.04
CA SER A 545 -33.16 10.19 -13.04
C SER A 545 -34.61 10.08 -12.52
N ASP A 546 -35.51 9.65 -13.39
CA ASP A 546 -36.92 9.35 -13.07
C ASP A 546 -37.13 7.92 -12.53
N ARG A 547 -36.05 7.16 -12.28
CA ARG A 547 -36.12 5.79 -11.76
C ARG A 547 -36.79 5.69 -10.39
N TRP A 548 -36.55 6.68 -9.53
CA TRP A 548 -37.08 6.74 -8.17
C TRP A 548 -37.75 8.09 -7.90
N ASP A 549 -38.78 8.12 -7.05
CA ASP A 549 -39.57 9.33 -6.79
C ASP A 549 -38.90 10.26 -5.76
N TRP A 550 -37.96 11.07 -6.24
CA TRP A 550 -37.23 12.04 -5.42
C TRP A 550 -38.13 13.09 -4.77
N ALA A 551 -39.30 13.40 -5.34
CA ALA A 551 -40.22 14.36 -4.76
C ALA A 551 -40.89 13.78 -3.50
N VAL A 552 -41.37 12.54 -3.58
CA VAL A 552 -41.92 11.82 -2.43
C VAL A 552 -40.87 11.62 -1.34
N LEU A 553 -39.63 11.27 -1.70
CA LEU A 553 -38.55 11.14 -0.72
C LEU A 553 -38.27 12.48 0.00
N ARG A 554 -38.24 13.60 -0.73
CA ARG A 554 -38.05 14.93 -0.13
C ARG A 554 -39.20 15.32 0.79
N GLU A 555 -40.45 15.01 0.41
CA GLU A 555 -41.61 15.23 1.28
C GLU A 555 -41.50 14.42 2.58
N MET A 556 -41.12 13.13 2.46
CA MET A 556 -40.92 12.25 3.60
C MET A 556 -39.81 12.78 4.53
N ILE A 557 -38.66 13.19 3.98
CA ILE A 557 -37.56 13.78 4.75
C ILE A 557 -37.99 15.11 5.38
N SER A 558 -38.77 15.95 4.68
CA SER A 558 -39.28 17.20 5.25
C SER A 558 -40.20 16.96 6.44
N LYS A 559 -40.94 15.85 6.45
CA LYS A 559 -41.88 15.50 7.52
C LYS A 559 -41.22 14.80 8.71
N HIS A 560 -40.27 13.90 8.46
CA HIS A 560 -39.73 13.00 9.46
C HIS A 560 -38.23 13.21 9.76
N GLY A 561 -37.53 13.96 8.91
CA GLY A 561 -36.08 14.03 8.90
C GLY A 561 -35.43 12.70 8.55
N VAL A 562 -34.16 12.54 8.94
CA VAL A 562 -33.38 11.30 8.76
C VAL A 562 -32.65 10.94 10.05
N ARG A 563 -32.38 9.65 10.26
CA ARG A 563 -31.75 9.12 11.47
C ARG A 563 -30.22 9.21 11.43
N ASN A 564 -29.63 9.25 10.25
CA ASN A 564 -28.19 9.18 10.05
C ASN A 564 -27.71 10.43 9.29
N SER A 565 -26.61 11.04 9.71
CA SER A 565 -26.07 12.23 9.03
C SER A 565 -25.45 11.92 7.67
N LEU A 566 -24.88 10.73 7.50
CA LEU A 566 -24.17 10.27 6.30
C LEU A 566 -24.44 8.78 6.10
N LEU A 567 -24.44 8.32 4.86
CA LEU A 567 -24.95 7.00 4.48
C LEU A 567 -23.99 6.18 3.61
N ILE A 568 -23.36 6.78 2.60
CA ILE A 568 -22.71 6.03 1.50
C ILE A 568 -21.22 6.35 1.48
N ALA A 569 -20.39 5.31 1.60
CA ALA A 569 -18.93 5.43 1.59
C ALA A 569 -18.27 4.16 1.03
N PRO A 570 -18.06 4.07 -0.31
CA PRO A 570 -17.46 2.90 -0.92
C PRO A 570 -16.00 2.70 -0.52
N MET A 571 -15.78 1.74 0.40
CA MET A 571 -14.48 1.39 0.98
C MET A 571 -13.76 0.27 0.20
N PRO A 572 -12.44 0.06 0.40
CA PRO A 572 -11.75 -1.11 -0.13
C PRO A 572 -12.27 -2.37 0.56
N THR A 573 -12.60 -3.40 -0.23
CA THR A 573 -13.21 -4.63 0.28
C THR A 573 -12.26 -5.82 0.31
N ALA A 574 -10.94 -5.60 0.28
CA ALA A 574 -9.90 -6.62 0.13
C ALA A 574 -10.17 -7.98 0.83
N SER A 575 -10.55 -7.97 2.11
CA SER A 575 -10.88 -9.21 2.82
C SER A 575 -12.31 -9.71 2.57
N THR A 576 -13.30 -8.82 2.54
CA THR A 576 -14.72 -9.19 2.48
C THR A 576 -15.15 -9.60 1.07
N SER A 577 -14.62 -8.98 0.02
CA SER A 577 -14.84 -9.45 -1.36
C SER A 577 -14.12 -10.75 -1.63
N GLN A 578 -12.95 -11.00 -1.02
CA GLN A 578 -12.32 -12.31 -1.06
C GLN A 578 -13.17 -13.39 -0.39
N ILE A 579 -13.83 -13.08 0.74
CA ILE A 579 -14.76 -14.03 1.40
C ILE A 579 -15.93 -14.35 0.47
N LEU A 580 -16.52 -13.36 -0.18
CA LEU A 580 -17.66 -13.58 -1.08
C LEU A 580 -17.28 -14.08 -2.48
N GLY A 581 -15.99 -14.12 -2.81
CA GLY A 581 -15.48 -14.54 -4.12
C GLY A 581 -15.68 -13.49 -5.22
N ASN A 582 -15.75 -12.20 -4.88
CA ASN A 582 -15.95 -11.07 -5.80
C ASN A 582 -14.66 -10.25 -5.98
N ASN A 583 -14.59 -9.44 -7.05
CA ASN A 583 -13.57 -8.42 -7.21
C ASN A 583 -13.75 -7.27 -6.20
N GLU A 584 -12.66 -6.54 -5.93
CA GLU A 584 -12.65 -5.48 -4.93
C GLU A 584 -13.53 -4.29 -5.35
N CYS A 585 -14.44 -3.89 -4.45
CA CYS A 585 -15.23 -2.67 -4.52
C CYS A 585 -15.79 -2.35 -5.91
N PHE A 586 -15.40 -1.19 -6.44
CA PHE A 586 -15.71 -0.69 -7.79
C PHE A 586 -14.50 -0.77 -8.74
N GLU A 587 -13.47 -1.55 -8.39
CA GLU A 587 -12.25 -1.62 -9.20
C GLU A 587 -12.41 -2.58 -10.39
N PRO A 588 -11.79 -2.29 -11.54
CA PRO A 588 -11.59 -3.31 -12.59
C PRO A 588 -10.66 -4.42 -12.09
N TYR A 589 -10.66 -5.56 -12.78
CA TYR A 589 -9.66 -6.60 -12.52
C TYR A 589 -8.25 -6.08 -12.81
N THR A 590 -7.34 -6.23 -11.85
CA THR A 590 -5.94 -5.82 -12.01
C THR A 590 -5.17 -6.75 -12.94
N SER A 591 -5.60 -8.02 -13.05
CA SER A 591 -5.06 -9.04 -13.93
C SER A 591 -6.07 -10.16 -14.12
N ASN A 592 -6.13 -10.78 -15.30
CA ASN A 592 -6.93 -12.00 -15.50
C ASN A 592 -6.21 -13.27 -15.02
N ILE A 593 -4.92 -13.19 -14.68
CA ILE A 593 -4.20 -14.29 -14.02
C ILE A 593 -3.25 -13.74 -12.96
N TYR A 594 -3.29 -14.27 -11.74
CA TYR A 594 -2.47 -13.79 -10.64
C TYR A 594 -2.04 -14.93 -9.72
N SER A 595 -0.88 -14.78 -9.09
CA SER A 595 -0.39 -15.72 -8.09
C SER A 595 -0.94 -15.38 -6.71
N ARG A 596 -1.45 -16.38 -5.99
CA ARG A 596 -1.81 -16.29 -4.58
C ARG A 596 -0.93 -17.19 -3.76
N ARG A 597 -0.25 -16.60 -2.77
CA ARG A 597 0.55 -17.34 -1.80
C ARG A 597 -0.34 -17.86 -0.67
N VAL A 598 -0.32 -19.17 -0.47
CA VAL A 598 -0.92 -19.86 0.68
C VAL A 598 0.17 -20.66 1.41
N LEU A 599 -0.15 -21.24 2.58
CA LEU A 599 0.82 -21.97 3.40
C LEU A 599 1.48 -23.15 2.66
N SER A 600 0.80 -23.75 1.68
CA SER A 600 1.30 -24.88 0.89
C SER A 600 2.01 -24.49 -0.41
N GLY A 601 2.19 -23.19 -0.70
CA GLY A 601 2.88 -22.70 -1.90
C GLY A 601 2.19 -21.53 -2.60
N GLU A 602 2.64 -21.21 -3.81
CA GLU A 602 2.01 -20.21 -4.68
C GLU A 602 1.09 -20.88 -5.70
N PHE A 603 -0.14 -20.41 -5.79
CA PHE A 603 -1.17 -20.92 -6.69
C PHE A 603 -1.53 -19.88 -7.73
N VAL A 604 -1.48 -20.26 -9.00
CA VAL A 604 -1.94 -19.41 -10.09
C VAL A 604 -3.46 -19.47 -10.15
N VAL A 605 -4.12 -18.33 -9.98
CA VAL A 605 -5.57 -18.15 -10.05
C VAL A 605 -5.91 -17.39 -11.33
N VAL A 606 -6.81 -17.97 -12.12
CA VAL A 606 -7.36 -17.35 -13.33
C VAL A 606 -8.67 -16.66 -12.97
N ASN A 607 -8.99 -15.55 -13.64
CA ASN A 607 -10.33 -14.95 -13.58
C ASN A 607 -11.38 -16.00 -13.95
N LYS A 608 -12.23 -16.37 -12.99
CA LYS A 608 -13.23 -17.43 -13.12
C LYS A 608 -14.20 -17.20 -14.28
N HIS A 609 -14.53 -15.94 -14.56
CA HIS A 609 -15.45 -15.59 -15.64
C HIS A 609 -14.81 -15.79 -17.01
N LEU A 610 -13.56 -15.32 -17.18
CA LEU A 610 -12.80 -15.53 -18.41
C LEU A 610 -12.56 -17.00 -18.67
N LEU A 611 -12.14 -17.75 -17.63
CA LEU A 611 -11.91 -19.19 -17.73
C LEU A 611 -13.17 -19.91 -18.22
N HIS A 612 -14.34 -19.59 -17.65
CA HIS A 612 -15.61 -20.15 -18.07
C HIS A 612 -15.91 -19.85 -19.55
N ASP A 613 -15.82 -18.57 -19.97
CA ASP A 613 -16.10 -18.22 -21.38
C ASP A 613 -15.12 -18.89 -22.35
N LEU A 614 -13.83 -18.98 -22.01
CA LEU A 614 -12.84 -19.68 -22.84
C LEU A 614 -13.09 -21.19 -22.92
N MET A 615 -13.59 -21.82 -21.85
CA MET A 615 -13.96 -23.24 -21.85
C MET A 615 -15.22 -23.48 -22.68
N GLU A 616 -16.26 -22.66 -22.52
CA GLU A 616 -17.50 -22.76 -23.31
C GLU A 616 -17.25 -22.57 -24.81
N MET A 617 -16.27 -21.73 -25.16
CA MET A 617 -15.84 -21.52 -26.55
C MET A 617 -14.86 -22.59 -27.07
N GLY A 618 -14.45 -23.55 -26.24
CA GLY A 618 -13.47 -24.58 -26.60
C GLY A 618 -12.04 -24.05 -26.83
N LEU A 619 -11.73 -22.85 -26.34
CA LEU A 619 -10.44 -22.18 -26.54
C LEU A 619 -9.42 -22.46 -25.42
N TRP A 620 -9.88 -22.88 -24.24
CA TRP A 620 -8.99 -23.05 -23.08
C TRP A 620 -8.00 -24.21 -23.27
N SER A 621 -6.70 -23.89 -23.27
CA SER A 621 -5.60 -24.86 -23.36
C SER A 621 -4.43 -24.46 -22.46
N LEU A 622 -3.50 -25.41 -22.20
CA LEU A 622 -2.28 -25.10 -21.45
C LEU A 622 -1.41 -24.06 -22.18
N ALA A 623 -1.36 -24.14 -23.52
CA ALA A 623 -0.67 -23.15 -24.35
C ALA A 623 -1.29 -21.76 -24.20
N LEU A 624 -2.62 -21.65 -24.27
CA LEU A 624 -3.33 -20.38 -24.09
C LEU A 624 -3.09 -19.80 -22.68
N LYS A 625 -3.16 -20.64 -21.64
CA LYS A 625 -2.83 -20.24 -20.27
C LYS A 625 -1.42 -19.64 -20.18
N ASN A 626 -0.42 -20.28 -20.79
CA ASN A 626 0.95 -19.79 -20.79
C ASN A 626 1.11 -18.48 -21.56
N LYS A 627 0.38 -18.30 -22.69
CA LYS A 627 0.32 -17.01 -23.42
C LYS A 627 -0.25 -15.90 -22.55
N ILE A 628 -1.32 -16.16 -21.79
CA ILE A 628 -1.92 -15.18 -20.85
C ILE A 628 -0.92 -14.82 -19.73
N ILE A 629 -0.18 -15.80 -19.19
CA ILE A 629 0.88 -15.53 -18.19
C ILE A 629 1.97 -14.66 -18.80
N TYR A 630 2.43 -14.98 -20.01
CA TYR A 630 3.48 -14.24 -20.71
C TYR A 630 3.09 -12.77 -20.95
N GLU A 631 1.82 -12.51 -21.24
CA GLU A 631 1.24 -11.16 -21.38
C GLU A 631 0.80 -10.54 -20.04
N ASN A 632 1.28 -11.04 -18.90
CA ASN A 632 1.00 -10.52 -17.55
C ASN A 632 -0.51 -10.42 -17.25
N GLY A 633 -1.28 -11.42 -17.70
CA GLY A 633 -2.72 -11.52 -17.53
C GLY A 633 -3.56 -10.70 -18.51
N SER A 634 -2.93 -10.03 -19.49
CA SER A 634 -3.63 -9.46 -20.63
C SER A 634 -4.06 -10.54 -21.62
N ILE A 635 -5.19 -10.32 -22.28
CA ILE A 635 -5.66 -11.15 -23.41
C ILE A 635 -5.72 -10.37 -24.73
N LEU A 636 -5.40 -9.07 -24.72
CA LEU A 636 -5.62 -8.20 -25.89
C LEU A 636 -4.77 -8.58 -27.09
N LYS A 637 -3.53 -9.04 -26.86
CA LYS A 637 -2.59 -9.41 -27.93
C LYS A 637 -2.71 -10.85 -28.40
N ILE A 638 -3.62 -11.63 -27.84
CA ILE A 638 -3.77 -13.05 -28.17
C ILE A 638 -4.74 -13.18 -29.36
N PRO A 639 -4.29 -13.62 -30.54
CA PRO A 639 -5.10 -13.60 -31.77
C PRO A 639 -6.28 -14.59 -31.73
N GLU A 640 -6.13 -15.71 -31.02
CA GLU A 640 -7.14 -16.76 -30.89
C GLU A 640 -8.39 -16.31 -30.10
N ILE A 641 -8.29 -15.25 -29.30
CA ILE A 641 -9.39 -14.74 -28.47
C ILE A 641 -10.18 -13.67 -29.26
N PRO A 642 -11.52 -13.79 -29.40
CA PRO A 642 -12.33 -12.81 -30.12
C PRO A 642 -12.36 -11.42 -29.48
N ASP A 643 -12.48 -10.39 -30.31
CA ASP A 643 -12.49 -8.98 -29.88
C ASP A 643 -13.61 -8.60 -28.88
N PRO A 644 -14.85 -9.13 -29.00
CA PRO A 644 -15.87 -8.88 -27.99
C PRO A 644 -15.46 -9.37 -26.58
N LEU A 645 -14.76 -10.50 -26.50
CA LEU A 645 -14.26 -11.05 -25.24
C LEU A 645 -13.08 -10.20 -24.72
N LYS A 646 -12.17 -9.80 -25.60
CA LYS A 646 -11.07 -8.87 -25.28
C LYS A 646 -11.59 -7.55 -24.69
N ALA A 647 -12.69 -7.01 -25.22
CA ALA A 647 -13.30 -5.79 -24.70
C ALA A 647 -13.81 -5.95 -23.26
N ILE A 648 -14.48 -7.07 -22.95
CA ILE A 648 -15.03 -7.36 -21.62
C ILE A 648 -13.93 -7.54 -20.57
N TYR A 649 -12.86 -8.27 -20.92
CA TYR A 649 -11.81 -8.67 -19.97
C TYR A 649 -10.56 -7.80 -20.01
N LYS A 650 -10.68 -6.53 -20.41
CA LYS A 650 -9.61 -5.54 -20.22
C LYS A 650 -9.23 -5.47 -18.74
N THR A 651 -7.93 -5.48 -18.48
CA THR A 651 -7.37 -5.22 -17.16
C THR A 651 -7.35 -3.71 -16.87
N VAL A 652 -7.22 -3.34 -15.60
CA VAL A 652 -7.13 -1.94 -15.18
C VAL A 652 -6.02 -1.13 -15.88
N TRP A 653 -4.96 -1.81 -16.32
CA TRP A 653 -3.80 -1.22 -17.02
C TRP A 653 -4.11 -0.84 -18.47
N GLU A 654 -5.17 -1.43 -19.02
CA GLU A 654 -5.61 -1.25 -20.40
C GLU A 654 -6.81 -0.30 -20.50
N ILE A 655 -7.47 -0.05 -19.37
CA ILE A 655 -8.54 0.93 -19.24
C ILE A 655 -7.95 2.33 -19.03
N LYS A 656 -8.46 3.30 -19.79
CA LYS A 656 -8.08 4.71 -19.62
C LYS A 656 -8.47 5.17 -18.22
N GLN A 657 -7.50 5.63 -17.43
CA GLN A 657 -7.76 6.07 -16.04
C GLN A 657 -8.76 7.23 -15.96
N ARG A 658 -8.84 8.06 -17.01
CA ARG A 658 -9.88 9.10 -17.12
C ARG A 658 -11.29 8.51 -17.05
N THR A 659 -11.55 7.36 -17.68
CA THR A 659 -12.85 6.68 -17.61
C THR A 659 -13.20 6.28 -16.18
N LEU A 660 -12.22 5.81 -15.40
CA LEU A 660 -12.43 5.49 -13.99
C LEU A 660 -12.76 6.74 -13.17
N VAL A 661 -12.11 7.87 -13.47
CA VAL A 661 -12.41 9.17 -12.86
C VAL A 661 -13.83 9.62 -13.24
N ASP A 662 -14.22 9.52 -14.52
CA ASP A 662 -15.56 9.86 -15.00
C ASP A 662 -16.64 9.03 -14.30
N MET A 663 -16.47 7.72 -14.20
CA MET A 663 -17.40 6.86 -13.44
C MET A 663 -17.43 7.18 -11.93
N SER A 664 -16.30 7.65 -11.38
CA SER A 664 -16.22 8.07 -9.98
C SER A 664 -16.95 9.39 -9.73
N ILE A 665 -16.91 10.32 -10.70
CA ILE A 665 -17.67 11.59 -10.67
C ILE A 665 -19.16 11.28 -10.73
N ASP A 666 -19.55 10.43 -11.68
CA ASP A 666 -20.93 10.01 -11.90
C ASP A 666 -21.57 9.43 -10.63
N ARG A 667 -20.89 8.49 -9.97
CA ARG A 667 -21.39 7.94 -8.69
C ARG A 667 -21.21 8.89 -7.51
N GLY A 668 -20.23 9.80 -7.57
CA GLY A 668 -19.93 10.78 -6.52
C GLY A 668 -21.11 11.69 -6.18
N CYS A 669 -22.00 11.92 -7.15
CA CYS A 669 -23.24 12.67 -7.01
C CYS A 669 -24.25 12.00 -6.05
N TYR A 670 -24.09 10.71 -5.78
CA TYR A 670 -24.92 9.91 -4.87
C TYR A 670 -24.12 9.38 -3.65
N ILE A 671 -22.92 9.91 -3.42
CA ILE A 671 -22.04 9.55 -2.29
C ILE A 671 -21.86 10.78 -1.40
N ASP A 672 -22.51 10.77 -0.24
CA ASP A 672 -22.45 11.86 0.75
C ASP A 672 -21.12 11.92 1.52
N GLN A 673 -20.39 10.81 1.60
CA GLN A 673 -19.00 10.76 2.08
C GLN A 673 -17.99 10.89 0.93
N SER A 674 -17.13 9.90 0.68
CA SER A 674 -16.23 9.81 -0.48
C SER A 674 -16.05 8.34 -0.90
N GLN A 675 -15.03 8.04 -1.71
CA GLN A 675 -14.75 6.72 -2.27
C GLN A 675 -13.24 6.49 -2.41
N SER A 676 -12.76 5.28 -2.12
CA SER A 676 -11.33 4.93 -2.15
C SER A 676 -10.81 4.69 -3.57
N LEU A 677 -10.60 5.75 -4.34
CA LEU A 677 -10.23 5.65 -5.76
C LEU A 677 -8.74 5.36 -5.97
N ASN A 678 -8.37 4.12 -6.29
CA ASN A 678 -7.01 3.79 -6.74
C ASN A 678 -6.79 4.19 -8.21
N ILE A 679 -5.59 4.72 -8.49
CA ILE A 679 -5.15 5.08 -9.84
C ILE A 679 -4.05 4.10 -10.26
N HIS A 680 -4.16 3.57 -11.47
CA HIS A 680 -3.23 2.58 -12.02
C HIS A 680 -2.51 3.17 -13.23
N MET A 681 -1.20 3.35 -13.14
CA MET A 681 -0.37 3.84 -14.25
C MET A 681 0.86 2.95 -14.40
N ASP A 682 0.98 2.29 -15.54
CA ASP A 682 2.13 1.43 -15.86
C ASP A 682 3.45 2.22 -15.81
N GLN A 683 3.52 3.30 -16.59
CA GLN A 683 4.64 4.25 -16.62
C GLN A 683 4.14 5.65 -16.26
N PRO A 684 4.09 6.00 -14.95
CA PRO A 684 3.70 7.33 -14.52
C PRO A 684 4.76 8.36 -14.93
N ASN A 685 4.30 9.55 -15.31
CA ASN A 685 5.15 10.71 -15.48
C ASN A 685 4.43 11.96 -14.95
N PHE A 686 5.17 13.04 -14.72
CA PHE A 686 4.59 14.25 -14.14
C PHE A 686 3.43 14.82 -14.97
N GLY A 687 3.50 14.77 -16.30
CA GLY A 687 2.43 15.27 -17.17
C GLY A 687 1.12 14.49 -17.03
N LYS A 688 1.18 13.15 -17.06
CA LYS A 688 0.00 12.26 -16.92
C LYS A 688 -0.63 12.35 -15.54
N LEU A 689 0.18 12.39 -14.48
CA LEU A 689 -0.34 12.53 -13.12
C LEU A 689 -0.92 13.91 -12.88
N THR A 690 -0.26 14.97 -13.38
CA THR A 690 -0.78 16.34 -13.29
C THR A 690 -2.14 16.43 -13.96
N SER A 691 -2.27 15.98 -15.21
CA SER A 691 -3.53 16.07 -15.94
C SER A 691 -4.66 15.29 -15.26
N LEU A 692 -4.38 14.11 -14.70
CA LEU A 692 -5.37 13.32 -13.99
C LEU A 692 -5.82 13.98 -12.67
N HIS A 693 -4.88 14.47 -11.85
CA HIS A 693 -5.24 15.15 -10.59
C HIS A 693 -6.04 16.43 -10.83
N PHE A 694 -5.64 17.26 -11.80
CA PHE A 694 -6.39 18.46 -12.17
C PHE A 694 -7.76 18.13 -12.77
N TYR A 695 -7.87 17.03 -13.52
CA TYR A 695 -9.16 16.57 -14.02
C TYR A 695 -10.09 16.12 -12.88
N ALA A 696 -9.60 15.32 -11.94
CA ALA A 696 -10.35 14.90 -10.76
C ALA A 696 -10.81 16.10 -9.91
N TRP A 697 -9.91 17.07 -9.69
CA TRP A 697 -10.19 18.31 -8.96
C TRP A 697 -11.25 19.17 -9.65
N SER A 698 -11.03 19.51 -10.93
CA SER A 698 -11.94 20.39 -11.69
C SER A 698 -13.33 19.82 -11.90
N LYS A 699 -13.48 18.48 -11.81
CA LYS A 699 -14.78 17.80 -11.82
C LYS A 699 -15.39 17.62 -10.43
N GLY A 700 -14.71 18.10 -9.39
CA GLY A 700 -15.23 18.18 -8.04
C GLY A 700 -15.28 16.83 -7.32
N LEU A 701 -14.36 15.90 -7.60
CA LEU A 701 -14.16 14.74 -6.74
C LEU A 701 -13.70 15.16 -5.34
N LYS A 702 -14.08 14.39 -4.33
CA LYS A 702 -13.64 14.59 -2.93
C LYS A 702 -12.27 13.94 -2.69
N THR A 703 -12.16 12.67 -3.05
CA THR A 703 -10.88 11.92 -3.11
C THR A 703 -10.43 11.83 -4.55
N GLY A 704 -9.35 12.53 -4.89
CA GLY A 704 -8.74 12.46 -6.22
C GLY A 704 -7.91 11.19 -6.43
N MET A 705 -7.27 10.71 -5.36
CA MET A 705 -6.47 9.49 -5.40
C MET A 705 -6.28 8.89 -4.00
N TYR A 706 -6.58 7.60 -3.87
CA TYR A 706 -6.16 6.76 -2.76
C TYR A 706 -4.71 6.32 -3.00
N TYR A 707 -4.44 5.14 -3.59
CA TYR A 707 -3.09 4.79 -4.02
C TYR A 707 -2.83 5.09 -5.50
N LEU A 708 -1.60 5.51 -5.80
CA LEU A 708 -1.00 5.31 -7.11
C LEU A 708 -0.39 3.91 -7.17
N ARG A 709 -0.85 3.08 -8.10
CA ARG A 709 -0.33 1.75 -8.39
C ARG A 709 0.46 1.79 -9.69
N THR A 710 1.69 1.30 -9.64
CA THR A 710 2.61 1.21 -10.79
C THR A 710 3.04 -0.23 -11.00
N ARG A 711 3.54 -0.56 -12.20
CA ARG A 711 4.14 -1.87 -12.50
C ARG A 711 5.65 -1.70 -12.59
N ALA A 712 6.38 -2.69 -12.07
CA ALA A 712 7.83 -2.74 -12.24
C ALA A 712 8.18 -3.06 -13.71
N ALA A 713 9.29 -2.52 -14.21
CA ALA A 713 9.74 -2.74 -15.58
C ALA A 713 10.14 -4.19 -15.88
N ALA A 714 10.42 -5.00 -14.85
CA ALA A 714 10.77 -6.42 -14.98
C ALA A 714 9.83 -7.27 -14.10
N ASP A 715 9.27 -8.35 -14.66
CA ASP A 715 8.37 -9.28 -13.96
C ASP A 715 9.06 -10.64 -13.77
N ALA A 716 9.21 -11.07 -12.51
CA ALA A 716 9.86 -12.32 -12.15
C ALA A 716 9.06 -13.57 -12.59
N ILE A 717 7.76 -13.44 -12.86
CA ILE A 717 6.89 -14.58 -13.22
C ILE A 717 7.27 -15.16 -14.59
N LYS A 718 7.80 -14.33 -15.51
CA LYS A 718 8.22 -14.76 -16.86
C LYS A 718 9.29 -15.85 -16.85
N PHE A 719 10.08 -15.96 -15.76
CA PHE A 719 11.13 -16.97 -15.63
C PHE A 719 10.61 -18.40 -15.35
N THR A 720 9.32 -18.56 -15.04
CA THR A 720 8.73 -19.87 -14.72
C THR A 720 7.98 -20.53 -15.88
N VAL A 721 7.84 -19.83 -17.01
CA VAL A 721 7.07 -20.30 -18.16
C VAL A 721 7.99 -21.04 -19.14
N ASP A 722 7.66 -22.30 -19.45
CA ASP A 722 8.32 -23.05 -20.50
C ASP A 722 7.99 -22.43 -21.87
N THR A 723 8.97 -21.73 -22.46
CA THR A 723 8.82 -21.03 -23.74
C THR A 723 8.73 -21.98 -24.93
N SER A 724 9.06 -23.27 -24.77
CA SER A 724 8.98 -24.25 -25.85
C SER A 724 7.54 -24.51 -26.30
N LEU A 725 6.57 -24.41 -25.39
CA LEU A 725 5.13 -24.61 -25.64
C LEU A 725 4.40 -23.38 -26.21
N ILE A 726 5.09 -22.24 -26.34
CA ILE A 726 4.51 -20.98 -26.86
C ILE A 726 4.65 -20.91 -28.39
N ASN A 727 5.60 -21.65 -28.97
CA ASN A 727 5.89 -21.68 -30.39
C ASN A 727 5.24 -22.91 -31.08
N ASP A 728 3.91 -22.96 -31.12
CA ASP A 728 3.23 -23.75 -32.15
C ASP A 728 3.18 -22.92 -33.43
N LYS A 729 4.24 -22.99 -34.24
CA LYS A 729 4.14 -22.69 -35.66
C LYS A 729 4.12 -24.03 -36.42
N PRO A 730 3.25 -24.18 -37.44
CA PRO A 730 3.43 -25.26 -38.40
C PRO A 730 4.82 -25.11 -39.03
N VAL A 731 5.54 -26.21 -39.14
CA VAL A 731 6.76 -26.27 -39.95
C VAL A 731 6.31 -26.11 -41.40
N GLU A 732 6.37 -24.87 -41.90
CA GLU A 732 6.44 -24.62 -43.33
C GLU A 732 7.88 -24.90 -43.75
N ASP A 733 8.04 -25.83 -44.69
CA ASP A 733 9.28 -26.10 -45.40
C ASP A 733 9.70 -24.83 -46.15
N GLU A 734 10.51 -23.99 -45.52
CA GLU A 734 11.26 -22.92 -46.18
C GLU A 734 12.72 -23.36 -46.36
N ASP A 735 13.02 -23.75 -47.60
CA ASP A 735 14.31 -23.84 -48.30
C ASP A 735 15.60 -23.92 -47.46
N GLU A 736 16.25 -25.08 -47.56
CA GLU A 736 17.62 -25.41 -47.15
C GLU A 736 18.74 -24.67 -47.91
N GLU A 737 18.53 -23.44 -48.41
CA GLU A 737 19.64 -22.60 -48.89
C GLU A 737 20.24 -21.76 -47.76
N ALA A 738 21.06 -22.43 -46.96
CA ALA A 738 22.30 -21.92 -46.35
C ALA A 738 22.36 -20.42 -45.99
N LYS A 739 21.86 -20.04 -44.80
CA LYS A 739 22.50 -18.94 -44.05
C LYS A 739 23.78 -19.47 -43.41
N MET A 740 24.85 -19.58 -44.20
CA MET A 740 26.19 -19.77 -43.63
C MET A 740 26.49 -18.66 -42.64
N ALA A 741 27.03 -19.00 -41.47
CA ALA A 741 27.49 -18.02 -40.50
C ALA A 741 28.56 -17.14 -41.17
N GLN A 742 28.39 -15.83 -41.12
CA GLN A 742 29.23 -14.87 -41.87
C GLN A 742 30.67 -14.74 -41.33
N GLY A 743 31.04 -15.49 -40.29
CA GLY A 743 32.37 -15.41 -39.67
C GLY A 743 32.71 -14.05 -39.05
N ILE A 744 31.70 -13.22 -38.79
CA ILE A 744 31.85 -11.90 -38.15
C ILE A 744 32.00 -12.09 -36.64
N LEU A 745 33.09 -11.57 -36.08
CA LEU A 745 33.44 -11.63 -34.66
C LEU A 745 33.15 -10.28 -34.00
N GLN A 746 33.08 -10.26 -32.65
CA GLN A 746 32.88 -9.03 -31.88
C GLN A 746 33.85 -7.88 -32.27
N PRO A 747 35.17 -8.12 -32.44
CA PRO A 747 36.10 -7.05 -32.82
C PRO A 747 35.74 -6.36 -34.15
N ASP A 748 35.13 -7.08 -35.09
CA ASP A 748 34.74 -6.53 -36.40
C ASP A 748 33.62 -5.51 -36.25
N MET A 749 32.67 -5.78 -35.35
CA MET A 749 31.57 -4.84 -35.04
C MET A 749 32.07 -3.55 -34.38
N TRP A 750 33.27 -3.58 -33.82
CA TRP A 750 33.95 -2.44 -33.21
C TRP A 750 35.00 -1.80 -34.15
N ASN A 751 35.15 -2.31 -35.38
CA ASN A 751 36.21 -1.92 -36.32
C ASN A 751 37.63 -2.04 -35.71
N VAL A 752 37.85 -3.07 -34.89
CA VAL A 752 39.13 -3.36 -34.25
C VAL A 752 39.79 -4.54 -34.94
N THR A 753 41.01 -4.33 -35.46
CA THR A 753 41.86 -5.42 -35.96
C THR A 753 42.55 -6.11 -34.77
N PRO A 754 42.25 -7.39 -34.50
CA PRO A 754 42.91 -8.11 -33.41
C PRO A 754 44.42 -8.28 -33.65
N SER A 755 45.19 -8.46 -32.57
CA SER A 755 46.63 -8.75 -32.67
C SER A 755 46.91 -10.07 -33.39
N ASP A 756 48.08 -10.17 -34.02
CA ASP A 756 48.63 -11.35 -34.70
C ASP A 756 49.03 -12.50 -33.77
N ARG A 757 48.90 -12.33 -32.45
CA ARG A 757 49.17 -13.36 -31.44
C ARG A 757 48.37 -14.65 -31.65
N TRP A 758 47.19 -14.58 -32.25
CA TRP A 758 46.30 -15.73 -32.51
C TRP A 758 45.86 -15.77 -33.97
N ASP A 759 45.63 -16.96 -34.49
CA ASP A 759 45.12 -17.14 -35.86
C ASP A 759 43.60 -16.93 -35.90
N TRP A 760 43.20 -15.66 -36.05
CA TRP A 760 41.80 -15.28 -36.16
C TRP A 760 41.16 -15.76 -37.46
N ALA A 761 41.93 -16.02 -38.52
CA ALA A 761 41.40 -16.50 -39.79
C ALA A 761 40.89 -17.94 -39.65
N VAL A 762 41.67 -18.81 -39.00
CA VAL A 762 41.26 -20.18 -38.69
C VAL A 762 40.02 -20.21 -37.79
N LEU A 763 39.95 -19.34 -36.79
CA LEU A 763 38.77 -19.24 -35.91
C LEU A 763 37.50 -18.83 -36.68
N ARG A 764 37.62 -17.87 -37.59
CA ARG A 764 36.52 -17.45 -38.46
C ARG A 764 36.05 -18.59 -39.34
N GLU A 765 36.97 -19.29 -40.00
CA GLU A 765 36.64 -20.43 -40.84
C GLU A 765 35.92 -21.52 -40.04
N MET A 766 36.42 -21.83 -38.83
CA MET A 766 35.82 -22.81 -37.95
C MET A 766 34.39 -22.42 -37.54
N ILE A 767 34.15 -21.15 -37.18
CA ILE A 767 32.81 -20.65 -36.82
C ILE A 767 31.89 -20.62 -38.05
N SER A 768 32.38 -20.19 -39.20
CA SER A 768 31.60 -20.20 -40.45
C SER A 768 31.18 -21.62 -40.85
N LYS A 769 32.04 -22.61 -40.61
CA LYS A 769 31.80 -24.01 -40.94
C LYS A 769 30.91 -24.74 -39.93
N HIS A 770 31.11 -24.49 -38.63
CA HIS A 770 30.49 -25.28 -37.57
C HIS A 770 29.46 -24.52 -36.72
N GLY A 771 29.36 -23.19 -36.88
CA GLY A 771 28.54 -22.32 -36.06
C GLY A 771 29.05 -22.19 -34.62
N VAL A 772 28.27 -21.49 -33.79
CA VAL A 772 28.47 -21.40 -32.33
C VAL A 772 27.23 -21.92 -31.61
N ARG A 773 27.41 -22.80 -30.63
CA ARG A 773 26.29 -23.39 -29.86
C ARG A 773 25.70 -22.41 -28.84
N ASN A 774 26.56 -21.66 -28.15
CA ASN A 774 26.14 -20.66 -27.18
C ASN A 774 26.02 -19.31 -27.90
N SER A 775 24.88 -18.64 -27.73
CA SER A 775 24.61 -17.36 -28.41
C SER A 775 25.47 -16.20 -27.89
N LEU A 776 25.96 -16.30 -26.64
CA LEU A 776 26.83 -15.33 -25.96
C LEU A 776 27.82 -16.09 -25.06
N LEU A 777 29.03 -15.57 -24.90
CA LEU A 777 30.19 -16.28 -24.33
C LEU A 777 30.84 -15.54 -23.15
N ILE A 778 30.97 -14.21 -23.19
CA ILE A 778 31.82 -13.47 -22.24
C ILE A 778 31.02 -12.36 -21.56
N ALA A 779 30.90 -12.46 -20.23
CA ALA A 779 30.35 -11.43 -19.35
C ALA A 779 31.23 -11.27 -18.09
N PRO A 780 32.12 -10.27 -18.03
CA PRO A 780 32.91 -10.00 -16.82
C PRO A 780 32.01 -9.55 -15.66
N MET A 781 31.83 -10.44 -14.69
CA MET A 781 31.02 -10.22 -13.48
C MET A 781 31.87 -9.63 -12.34
N PRO A 782 31.26 -8.94 -11.35
CA PRO A 782 31.99 -8.49 -10.16
C PRO A 782 32.39 -9.71 -9.30
N THR A 783 33.62 -9.73 -8.79
CA THR A 783 34.18 -10.91 -8.10
C THR A 783 34.52 -10.65 -6.64
N ALA A 784 33.85 -9.73 -5.95
CA ALA A 784 34.18 -9.34 -4.58
C ALA A 784 34.44 -10.53 -3.64
N SER A 785 33.48 -11.47 -3.53
CA SER A 785 33.65 -12.63 -2.65
C SER A 785 34.62 -13.67 -3.20
N THR A 786 34.60 -13.96 -4.51
CA THR A 786 35.43 -15.00 -5.11
C THR A 786 36.90 -14.60 -5.20
N SER A 787 37.20 -13.35 -5.55
CA SER A 787 38.55 -12.78 -5.48
C SER A 787 39.10 -12.81 -4.06
N GLN A 788 38.29 -12.47 -3.05
CA GLN A 788 38.69 -12.56 -1.66
C GLN A 788 39.01 -14.00 -1.22
N ILE A 789 38.21 -14.99 -1.64
CA ILE A 789 38.47 -16.40 -1.36
C ILE A 789 39.81 -16.85 -1.97
N LEU A 790 40.12 -16.37 -3.17
CA LEU A 790 41.35 -16.68 -3.89
C LEU A 790 42.55 -15.80 -3.49
N GLY A 791 42.34 -14.83 -2.58
CA GLY A 791 43.38 -13.91 -2.13
C GLY A 791 43.86 -12.91 -3.19
N ASN A 792 43.01 -12.57 -4.16
CA ASN A 792 43.27 -11.64 -5.25
C ASN A 792 42.36 -10.39 -5.16
N ASN A 793 42.63 -9.37 -5.97
CA ASN A 793 41.75 -8.19 -6.05
C ASN A 793 40.50 -8.44 -6.90
N GLU A 794 39.49 -7.59 -6.75
CA GLU A 794 38.21 -7.71 -7.45
C GLU A 794 38.36 -7.45 -8.96
N CYS A 795 38.06 -8.45 -9.78
CA CYS A 795 38.04 -8.42 -11.25
C CYS A 795 39.20 -7.61 -11.86
N PHE A 796 38.90 -6.47 -12.49
CA PHE A 796 39.86 -5.52 -13.08
C PHE A 796 39.92 -4.17 -12.32
N GLU A 797 39.42 -4.14 -11.08
CA GLU A 797 39.39 -2.93 -10.26
C GLU A 797 40.77 -2.67 -9.63
N PRO A 798 41.24 -1.41 -9.54
CA PRO A 798 42.40 -1.06 -8.72
C PRO A 798 42.08 -1.14 -7.22
N TYR A 799 43.10 -1.18 -6.35
CA TYR A 799 42.88 -1.13 -4.90
C TYR A 799 42.30 0.22 -4.49
N THR A 800 41.24 0.20 -3.68
CA THR A 800 40.65 1.42 -3.10
C THR A 800 41.52 2.01 -1.99
N SER A 801 42.34 1.17 -1.34
CA SER A 801 43.30 1.52 -0.28
C SER A 801 44.37 0.44 -0.16
N ASN A 802 45.63 0.82 0.11
CA ASN A 802 46.70 -0.14 0.39
C ASN A 802 46.70 -0.65 1.84
N ILE A 803 45.99 0.00 2.76
CA ILE A 803 45.75 -0.47 4.13
C ILE A 803 44.28 -0.23 4.48
N TYR A 804 43.54 -1.31 4.69
CA TYR A 804 42.10 -1.27 4.96
C TYR A 804 41.74 -2.20 6.11
N SER A 805 40.55 -1.99 6.68
CA SER A 805 40.07 -2.78 7.81
C SER A 805 39.03 -3.77 7.34
N ARG A 806 39.10 -4.98 7.89
CA ARG A 806 38.19 -6.07 7.59
C ARG A 806 37.49 -6.51 8.87
N ARG A 807 36.17 -6.38 8.87
CA ARG A 807 35.32 -6.87 9.94
C ARG A 807 34.96 -8.34 9.71
N VAL A 808 35.28 -9.19 10.66
CA VAL A 808 34.84 -10.59 10.75
C VAL A 808 34.09 -10.80 12.07
N LEU A 809 33.45 -11.96 12.24
CA LEU A 809 32.68 -12.27 13.46
C LEU A 809 33.51 -12.14 14.76
N SER A 810 34.83 -12.29 14.68
CA SER A 810 35.76 -12.18 15.80
C SER A 810 36.31 -10.78 16.05
N GLY A 811 35.99 -9.77 15.22
CA GLY A 811 36.48 -8.40 15.37
C GLY A 811 36.89 -7.73 14.05
N GLU A 812 37.46 -6.53 14.16
CA GLU A 812 38.05 -5.80 13.03
C GLU A 812 39.57 -6.04 12.97
N PHE A 813 40.07 -6.35 11.78
CA PHE A 813 41.49 -6.60 11.54
C PHE A 813 42.00 -5.69 10.44
N VAL A 814 43.14 -5.02 10.68
CA VAL A 814 43.83 -4.21 9.67
C VAL A 814 44.58 -5.13 8.71
N VAL A 815 44.24 -5.02 7.43
CA VAL A 815 44.84 -5.75 6.31
C VAL A 815 45.70 -4.79 5.51
N VAL A 816 46.94 -5.19 5.23
CA VAL A 816 47.87 -4.45 4.37
C VAL A 816 47.93 -5.15 3.02
N ASN A 817 48.03 -4.39 1.93
CA ASN A 817 48.31 -4.94 0.61
C ASN A 817 49.60 -5.77 0.67
N LYS A 818 49.46 -7.08 0.50
CA LYS A 818 50.54 -8.06 0.67
C LYS A 818 51.75 -7.79 -0.23
N HIS A 819 51.53 -7.23 -1.42
CA HIS A 819 52.58 -6.92 -2.38
C HIS A 819 53.36 -5.66 -1.96
N LEU A 820 52.65 -4.61 -1.57
CA LEU A 820 53.28 -3.41 -1.02
C LEU A 820 54.07 -3.73 0.25
N LEU A 821 53.50 -4.54 1.14
CA LEU A 821 54.18 -4.98 2.36
C LEU A 821 55.49 -5.70 2.03
N HIS A 822 55.46 -6.63 1.07
CA HIS A 822 56.64 -7.37 0.63
C HIS A 822 57.72 -6.43 0.08
N ASP A 823 57.38 -5.55 -0.85
CA ASP A 823 58.34 -4.61 -1.45
C ASP A 823 58.93 -3.65 -0.42
N LEU A 824 58.10 -3.14 0.52
CA LEU A 824 58.57 -2.30 1.62
C LEU A 824 59.46 -3.06 2.62
N MET A 825 59.21 -4.36 2.83
CA MET A 825 60.05 -5.19 3.69
C MET A 825 61.39 -5.52 3.03
N GLU A 826 61.41 -5.86 1.74
CA GLU A 826 62.64 -6.10 0.98
C GLU A 826 63.55 -4.86 0.93
N MET A 827 62.95 -3.68 0.84
CA MET A 827 63.67 -2.40 0.89
C MET A 827 64.04 -1.95 2.30
N GLY A 828 63.67 -2.69 3.35
CA GLY A 828 63.93 -2.33 4.74
C GLY A 828 63.17 -1.08 5.23
N LEU A 829 62.10 -0.68 4.54
CA LEU A 829 61.31 0.53 4.83
C LEU A 829 60.14 0.25 5.77
N TRP A 830 59.67 -0.99 5.86
CA TRP A 830 58.49 -1.33 6.65
C TRP A 830 58.72 -1.14 8.16
N SER A 831 57.95 -0.22 8.76
CA SER A 831 57.95 0.04 10.20
C SER A 831 56.54 0.35 10.70
N LEU A 832 56.32 0.29 12.01
CA LEU A 832 55.04 0.68 12.61
C LEU A 832 54.72 2.16 12.34
N ALA A 833 55.74 3.02 12.31
CA ALA A 833 55.60 4.43 11.96
C ALA A 833 55.14 4.61 10.51
N LEU A 834 55.75 3.89 9.56
CA LEU A 834 55.36 3.94 8.15
C LEU A 834 53.94 3.40 7.95
N LYS A 835 53.58 2.29 8.60
CA LYS A 835 52.22 1.74 8.60
C LYS A 835 51.19 2.79 9.03
N ASN A 836 51.47 3.50 10.12
CA ASN A 836 50.58 4.54 10.65
C ASN A 836 50.48 5.75 9.71
N LYS A 837 51.57 6.16 9.06
CA LYS A 837 51.56 7.20 8.02
C LYS A 837 50.67 6.80 6.83
N ILE A 838 50.77 5.55 6.37
CA ILE A 838 49.93 5.04 5.27
C ILE A 838 48.44 5.05 5.69
N ILE A 839 48.12 4.66 6.92
CA ILE A 839 46.75 4.73 7.45
C ILE A 839 46.25 6.20 7.50
N TYR A 840 47.10 7.11 7.98
CA TYR A 840 46.78 8.54 8.06
C TYR A 840 46.47 9.14 6.67
N GLU A 841 47.15 8.66 5.62
CA GLU A 841 46.89 9.05 4.24
C GLU A 841 45.77 8.24 3.56
N ASN A 842 44.86 7.62 4.34
CA ASN A 842 43.76 6.78 3.86
C ASN A 842 44.23 5.63 2.94
N GLY A 843 45.39 5.05 3.23
CA GLY A 843 46.00 3.98 2.44
C GLY A 843 46.71 4.43 1.17
N SER A 844 46.82 5.74 0.93
CA SER A 844 47.70 6.28 -0.12
C SER A 844 49.16 6.27 0.34
N ILE A 845 50.07 6.04 -0.60
CA ILE A 845 51.51 6.16 -0.35
C ILE A 845 52.15 7.35 -1.07
N LEU A 846 51.39 8.08 -1.90
CA LEU A 846 51.93 9.13 -2.76
C LEU A 846 52.56 10.28 -1.98
N LYS A 847 51.96 10.64 -0.85
CA LYS A 847 52.38 11.77 0.00
C LYS A 847 53.47 11.41 1.01
N ILE A 848 53.95 10.16 1.02
CA ILE A 848 54.94 9.70 1.99
C ILE A 848 56.34 9.85 1.38
N PRO A 849 57.21 10.75 1.91
CA PRO A 849 58.53 11.02 1.32
C PRO A 849 59.47 9.82 1.33
N GLU A 850 59.34 8.97 2.36
CA GLU A 850 60.20 7.81 2.63
C GLU A 850 60.02 6.67 1.61
N ILE A 851 58.96 6.71 0.78
CA ILE A 851 58.67 5.70 -0.22
C ILE A 851 59.18 6.15 -1.61
N PRO A 852 59.99 5.34 -2.31
CA PRO A 852 60.48 5.65 -3.65
C PRO A 852 59.38 5.85 -4.70
N ASP A 853 59.62 6.75 -5.66
CA ASP A 853 58.69 7.05 -6.75
C ASP A 853 58.28 5.84 -7.62
N PRO A 854 59.17 4.86 -7.90
CA PRO A 854 58.77 3.64 -8.59
C PRO A 854 57.66 2.87 -7.86
N LEU A 855 57.71 2.76 -6.53
CA LEU A 855 56.64 2.12 -5.75
C LEU A 855 55.36 2.96 -5.74
N LYS A 856 55.49 4.28 -5.60
CA LYS A 856 54.36 5.22 -5.70
C LYS A 856 53.62 5.10 -7.04
N ALA A 857 54.34 4.85 -8.13
CA ALA A 857 53.75 4.68 -9.46
C ALA A 857 52.93 3.38 -9.57
N ILE A 858 53.38 2.30 -8.94
CA ILE A 858 52.76 0.96 -8.99
C ILE A 858 51.53 0.88 -8.07
N TYR A 859 51.65 1.39 -6.85
CA TYR A 859 50.65 1.20 -5.79
C TYR A 859 49.66 2.37 -5.66
N LYS A 860 49.36 3.03 -6.78
CA LYS A 860 48.31 4.05 -6.83
C LYS A 860 46.97 3.45 -6.44
N THR A 861 46.24 4.15 -5.57
CA THR A 861 44.85 3.79 -5.27
C THR A 861 43.94 4.23 -6.41
N VAL A 862 42.74 3.65 -6.50
CA VAL A 862 41.76 3.99 -7.55
C VAL A 862 41.41 5.49 -7.58
N TRP A 863 41.54 6.17 -6.44
CA TRP A 863 41.28 7.59 -6.26
C TRP A 863 42.37 8.48 -6.88
N GLU A 864 43.53 7.91 -7.16
CA GLU A 864 44.69 8.59 -7.76
C GLU A 864 44.80 8.31 -9.26
N ILE A 865 43.92 7.44 -9.78
CA ILE A 865 43.82 7.09 -11.19
C ILE A 865 42.70 7.92 -11.81
N LYS A 866 42.97 8.56 -12.95
CA LYS A 866 41.94 9.29 -13.70
C LYS A 866 40.86 8.31 -14.13
N GLN A 867 39.60 8.60 -13.78
CA GLN A 867 38.48 7.68 -14.07
C GLN A 867 38.28 7.43 -15.57
N ARG A 868 38.63 8.41 -16.41
CA ARG A 868 38.67 8.24 -17.86
C ARG A 868 39.60 7.10 -18.29
N THR A 869 40.76 6.94 -17.64
CA THR A 869 41.69 5.83 -17.94
C THR A 869 41.05 4.47 -17.68
N LEU A 870 40.26 4.35 -16.61
CA LEU A 870 39.52 3.11 -16.33
C LEU A 870 38.43 2.85 -17.38
N VAL A 871 37.75 3.90 -17.86
CA VAL A 871 36.79 3.81 -18.97
C VAL A 871 37.48 3.43 -20.27
N ASP A 872 38.63 4.01 -20.60
CA ASP A 872 39.41 3.67 -21.79
C ASP A 872 39.85 2.19 -21.77
N MET A 873 40.36 1.70 -20.64
CA MET A 873 40.66 0.28 -20.45
C MET A 873 39.41 -0.61 -20.58
N SER A 874 38.22 -0.07 -20.30
CA SER A 874 36.93 -0.76 -20.46
C SER A 874 36.49 -0.83 -21.91
N ILE A 875 36.77 0.22 -22.68
CA ILE A 875 36.56 0.28 -24.11
C ILE A 875 37.48 -0.73 -24.81
N ASP A 876 38.76 -0.77 -24.45
CA ASP A 876 39.76 -1.67 -25.05
C ASP A 876 39.37 -3.15 -24.95
N ARG A 877 38.79 -3.55 -23.82
CA ARG A 877 38.28 -4.92 -23.65
C ARG A 877 36.86 -5.13 -24.19
N GLY A 878 36.10 -4.05 -24.37
CA GLY A 878 34.70 -4.08 -24.81
C GLY A 878 34.51 -4.73 -26.18
N CYS A 879 35.48 -4.57 -27.08
CA CYS A 879 35.47 -5.19 -28.41
C CYS A 879 35.63 -6.73 -28.39
N TYR A 880 35.93 -7.32 -27.24
CA TYR A 880 36.00 -8.77 -27.03
C TYR A 880 34.88 -9.31 -26.13
N ILE A 881 33.93 -8.46 -25.71
CA ILE A 881 32.85 -8.81 -24.77
C ILE A 881 31.53 -8.77 -25.53
N ASP A 882 30.93 -9.93 -25.77
CA ASP A 882 29.65 -10.03 -26.46
C ASP A 882 28.45 -9.68 -25.57
N GLN A 883 28.58 -9.80 -24.26
CA GLN A 883 27.58 -9.34 -23.28
C GLN A 883 27.92 -7.95 -22.74
N SER A 884 28.07 -7.80 -21.43
CA SER A 884 28.51 -6.55 -20.77
C SER A 884 29.51 -6.82 -19.65
N GLN A 885 30.06 -5.75 -19.08
CA GLN A 885 31.06 -5.74 -18.02
C GLN A 885 30.65 -4.84 -16.86
N SER A 886 30.99 -5.23 -15.65
CA SER A 886 30.70 -4.45 -14.44
C SER A 886 31.84 -3.49 -14.12
N LEU A 887 31.72 -2.21 -14.53
CA LEU A 887 32.72 -1.17 -14.28
C LEU A 887 32.30 -0.23 -13.14
N ASN A 888 33.05 -0.15 -12.05
CA ASN A 888 32.82 0.88 -11.04
C ASN A 888 33.56 2.18 -11.37
N ILE A 889 32.91 3.31 -11.10
CA ILE A 889 33.50 4.65 -11.23
C ILE A 889 33.68 5.22 -9.84
N HIS A 890 34.87 5.75 -9.56
CA HIS A 890 35.26 6.27 -8.26
C HIS A 890 35.42 7.79 -8.34
N MET A 891 34.54 8.54 -7.69
CA MET A 891 34.61 10.01 -7.64
C MET A 891 34.48 10.47 -6.20
N ASP A 892 35.48 11.19 -5.71
CA ASP A 892 35.47 11.75 -4.35
C ASP A 892 34.28 12.71 -4.17
N GLN A 893 34.15 13.67 -5.10
CA GLN A 893 33.05 14.64 -5.16
C GLN A 893 32.35 14.57 -6.53
N PRO A 894 31.36 13.68 -6.70
CA PRO A 894 30.63 13.60 -7.96
C PRO A 894 29.77 14.84 -8.16
N ASN A 895 29.70 15.32 -9.40
CA ASN A 895 28.75 16.35 -9.80
C ASN A 895 28.13 16.00 -11.16
N PHE A 896 27.02 16.65 -11.49
CA PHE A 896 26.28 16.37 -12.72
C PHE A 896 27.13 16.54 -13.97
N GLY A 897 27.99 17.57 -14.04
CA GLY A 897 28.85 17.80 -15.20
C GLY A 897 29.85 16.66 -15.42
N LYS A 898 30.59 16.28 -14.38
CA LYS A 898 31.60 15.20 -14.45
C LYS A 898 30.99 13.85 -14.82
N LEU A 899 29.86 13.50 -14.20
CA LEU A 899 29.16 12.24 -14.49
C LEU A 899 28.58 12.23 -15.91
N THR A 900 27.93 13.32 -16.31
CA THR A 900 27.33 13.46 -17.65
C THR A 900 28.39 13.34 -18.73
N SER A 901 29.52 14.05 -18.59
CA SER A 901 30.64 13.97 -19.52
C SER A 901 31.22 12.56 -19.62
N LEU A 902 31.36 11.85 -18.49
CA LEU A 902 31.89 10.49 -18.47
C LEU A 902 30.91 9.49 -19.14
N HIS A 903 29.61 9.62 -18.89
CA HIS A 903 28.58 8.79 -19.52
C HIS A 903 28.53 9.02 -21.03
N PHE A 904 28.53 10.28 -21.49
CA PHE A 904 28.56 10.59 -22.92
C PHE A 904 29.86 10.13 -23.57
N TYR A 905 30.99 10.22 -22.88
CA TYR A 905 32.26 9.70 -23.36
C TYR A 905 32.19 8.18 -23.55
N ALA A 906 31.77 7.42 -22.53
CA ALA A 906 31.61 5.98 -22.61
C ALA A 906 30.63 5.56 -23.72
N TRP A 907 29.49 6.26 -23.83
CA TRP A 907 28.50 6.04 -24.89
C TRP A 907 29.06 6.34 -26.28
N SER A 908 29.78 7.45 -26.46
CA SER A 908 30.39 7.84 -27.74
C SER A 908 31.44 6.84 -28.24
N LYS A 909 31.99 6.03 -27.32
CA LYS A 909 32.97 4.99 -27.60
C LYS A 909 32.35 3.60 -27.75
N GLY A 910 31.01 3.50 -27.78
CA GLY A 910 30.29 2.24 -28.01
C GLY A 910 30.20 1.32 -26.78
N LEU A 911 30.57 1.80 -25.59
CA LEU A 911 30.57 0.98 -24.38
C LEU A 911 29.14 0.61 -23.97
N LYS A 912 28.85 -0.70 -23.88
CA LYS A 912 27.53 -1.24 -23.49
C LYS A 912 27.12 -0.92 -22.05
N THR A 913 28.08 -0.64 -21.16
CA THR A 913 27.83 -0.21 -19.78
C THR A 913 28.82 0.87 -19.40
N GLY A 914 28.34 2.11 -19.24
CA GLY A 914 29.17 3.25 -18.86
C GLY A 914 29.54 3.33 -17.38
N MET A 915 28.74 2.71 -16.50
CA MET A 915 28.97 2.65 -15.06
C MET A 915 28.06 1.59 -14.42
N TYR A 916 28.59 0.80 -13.50
CA TYR A 916 27.86 -0.15 -12.66
C TYR A 916 27.54 0.47 -11.29
N TYR A 917 28.56 0.85 -10.51
CA TYR A 917 28.40 1.69 -9.32
C TYR A 917 29.24 2.96 -9.39
N LEU A 918 28.68 4.03 -8.83
CA LEU A 918 29.44 5.20 -8.42
C LEU A 918 29.91 5.00 -6.97
N ARG A 919 31.22 5.06 -6.74
CA ARG A 919 31.85 4.95 -5.43
C ARG A 919 32.37 6.32 -5.01
N THR A 920 31.97 6.78 -3.84
CA THR A 920 32.43 8.04 -3.23
C THR A 920 33.26 7.74 -1.99
N ARG A 921 34.15 8.65 -1.59
CA ARG A 921 34.87 8.52 -0.31
C ARG A 921 33.95 8.91 0.84
N ALA A 922 34.09 8.21 1.96
CA ALA A 922 33.46 8.60 3.21
C ALA A 922 34.20 9.82 3.80
N ALA A 923 33.46 10.74 4.43
CA ALA A 923 34.03 11.95 5.02
C ALA A 923 35.01 11.68 6.18
N ALA A 924 34.94 10.51 6.80
CA ALA A 924 35.89 10.06 7.81
C ALA A 924 36.09 8.55 7.69
N ASP A 925 37.35 8.10 7.74
CA ASP A 925 37.72 6.68 7.66
C ASP A 925 37.99 6.14 9.06
N ALA A 926 37.24 5.13 9.49
CA ALA A 926 37.21 4.66 10.88
C ALA A 926 38.58 4.17 11.40
N ILE A 927 39.45 3.73 10.49
CA ILE A 927 40.81 3.27 10.79
C ILE A 927 41.68 4.40 11.33
N LYS A 928 41.43 5.66 10.94
CA LYS A 928 42.22 6.81 11.42
C LYS A 928 42.13 7.00 12.94
N PHE A 929 41.02 6.61 13.56
CA PHE A 929 40.85 6.68 15.01
C PHE A 929 41.66 5.63 15.79
N THR A 930 42.31 4.70 15.08
CA THR A 930 43.17 3.66 15.68
C THR A 930 44.65 4.05 15.72
N VAL A 931 45.02 5.21 15.18
CA VAL A 931 46.40 5.69 15.09
C VAL A 931 46.70 6.67 16.23
N ASP A 932 47.77 6.42 16.97
CA ASP A 932 48.31 7.38 17.96
C ASP A 932 49.01 8.53 17.22
N THR A 933 48.37 9.70 17.20
CA THR A 933 48.84 10.89 16.50
C THR A 933 50.07 11.55 17.15
N SER A 934 50.46 11.13 18.37
CA SER A 934 51.65 11.68 19.05
C SER A 934 52.99 11.31 18.37
N LEU A 935 52.98 10.32 17.47
CA LEU A 935 54.14 9.80 16.75
C LEU A 935 54.37 10.46 15.38
N ILE A 936 53.51 11.40 14.95
CA ILE A 936 53.57 12.05 13.64
C ILE A 936 54.08 13.50 13.84
N ASN A 937 55.40 13.66 13.96
CA ASN A 937 56.04 14.97 13.91
C ASN A 937 56.16 15.41 12.45
N ASP A 938 55.30 16.34 12.03
CA ASP A 938 55.65 17.55 11.26
C ASP A 938 54.37 18.27 10.82
N LYS A 939 54.24 19.55 11.21
CA LYS A 939 53.27 20.48 10.64
C LYS A 939 53.94 21.27 9.53
N PRO A 940 53.30 21.39 8.37
CA PRO A 940 53.27 22.65 7.65
C PRO A 940 51.84 23.21 7.58
N VAL A 941 51.79 24.54 7.60
CA VAL A 941 50.61 25.39 7.42
C VAL A 941 50.30 25.46 5.93
N GLU A 942 49.06 25.23 5.51
CA GLU A 942 48.57 25.60 4.18
C GLU A 942 47.55 26.74 4.34
N ASP A 943 47.91 27.90 3.78
CA ASP A 943 47.04 29.04 3.53
C ASP A 943 45.96 28.62 2.50
N GLU A 944 44.68 28.80 2.86
CA GLU A 944 43.59 28.67 1.90
C GLU A 944 43.50 29.97 1.08
N ASP A 945 44.03 29.91 -0.14
CA ASP A 945 43.94 30.99 -1.13
C ASP A 945 42.52 31.03 -1.74
N GLU A 946 41.69 31.95 -1.24
CA GLU A 946 40.28 32.12 -1.67
C GLU A 946 40.12 32.58 -3.13
N GLU A 947 41.20 33.03 -3.80
CA GLU A 947 41.14 33.44 -5.22
C GLU A 947 41.01 32.26 -6.20
N ALA A 948 41.41 31.03 -5.81
CA ALA A 948 41.27 29.86 -6.68
C ALA A 948 39.82 29.34 -6.80
N LYS A 949 38.95 29.63 -5.81
CA LYS A 949 37.55 29.18 -5.82
C LYS A 949 36.67 30.01 -6.76
N MET A 950 37.04 31.26 -7.05
CA MET A 950 36.27 32.12 -7.96
C MET A 950 36.59 31.92 -9.45
N ALA A 951 37.73 31.33 -9.81
CA ALA A 951 38.10 31.08 -11.21
C ALA A 951 37.39 29.86 -11.85
N GLN A 952 36.79 28.95 -11.07
CA GLN A 952 36.05 27.79 -11.60
C GLN A 952 34.63 28.11 -12.08
N VAL A 953 34.12 29.32 -11.86
CA VAL A 953 32.72 29.68 -12.14
C VAL A 953 32.52 30.32 -13.53
N VAL A 954 33.60 30.61 -14.29
CA VAL A 954 33.52 31.36 -15.56
C VAL A 954 34.15 30.63 -16.77
N CYS A 955 34.17 29.29 -16.78
CA CYS A 955 34.70 28.53 -17.93
C CYS A 955 33.70 27.48 -18.45
N SER A 956 32.50 27.89 -18.88
CA SER A 956 31.57 26.95 -19.54
C SER A 956 30.66 27.53 -20.62
N LEU A 957 30.93 28.72 -21.17
CA LEU A 957 30.03 29.31 -22.18
C LEU A 957 30.63 29.63 -23.55
N ASN A 958 31.95 29.67 -23.74
CA ASN A 958 32.52 30.15 -25.02
C ASN A 958 33.56 29.27 -25.72
N ASN A 959 33.94 28.08 -25.21
CA ASN A 959 34.92 27.24 -25.95
C ASN A 959 34.67 25.73 -25.77
N ARG A 960 34.07 25.11 -26.79
CA ARG A 960 33.59 23.72 -26.77
C ARG A 960 34.73 22.69 -26.94
N GLU A 961 35.90 23.11 -27.43
CA GLU A 961 37.03 22.21 -27.70
C GLU A 961 38.00 22.05 -26.50
N GLU A 962 38.18 23.07 -25.66
CA GLU A 962 39.03 22.95 -24.45
C GLU A 962 38.35 22.21 -23.29
N CYS A 963 37.02 22.15 -23.25
CA CYS A 963 36.28 21.38 -22.24
C CYS A 963 36.54 19.86 -22.35
N MET A 964 37.01 19.37 -23.51
CA MET A 964 37.44 17.98 -23.68
C MET A 964 38.82 17.65 -23.07
N ALA A 965 39.56 18.67 -22.60
CA ALA A 965 40.89 18.52 -22.00
C ALA A 965 40.92 18.63 -20.47
N CYS A 966 39.87 19.18 -19.82
CA CYS A 966 39.83 19.31 -18.35
C CYS A 966 39.29 18.04 -17.65
N GLY A 967 40.02 16.94 -17.81
CA GLY A 967 39.92 15.80 -16.91
C GLY A 967 40.73 16.05 -15.64
N SER A 968 40.05 16.47 -14.57
CA SER A 968 40.54 16.35 -13.19
C SER A 968 39.67 15.40 -12.36
#